data_AF-A0A222X8T8-F1
#
_entry.id   AF-A0A222X8T8-F1
#
_cell.length_a   1.000
_cell.length_b   1.000
_cell.length_c   1.000
_cell.angle_alpha   90.00
_cell.angle_beta   90.00
_cell.angle_gamma   90.00
#
_symmetry.space_group_name_H-M   'P 1'
#
loop_
_entity.id
_entity.type
_entity.pdbx_description
1 polymer ?
#
loop_
_entity_poly.entity_id
_entity_poly.type
_entity_poly.pdbx_seq_one_letter_code
_entity_poly.pdbx_strand_id
1 'polypeptide(L)'
;MTILHVAVTGSDRADGSAEAPFRTINRAAQAALPGDTVTVHEGVYREWVNPPRGGTAVAPITYQAAVGPDGRFEPVTISGAEVVTDWRPHPGAEGRVWVARVPNALFGARNPYAERIGGDWFFDRVNTWHTGEVYLDGRSMYESLTLGGVENPEVTPDSFDPQGSLLTWYCEVGDDVTTIWANFGGVDPAEHEIEINARTFVFWPEATGVDHITVRGFTLTKAATQWAPPTALQEGLIGPHWSTGWVIEDNTITDSKNVGVSLGKEASTGQNEAAAGPDGAKGGTQREREVIQRALFLGGPAVGEPHPWHRDHVGSHTVRRNTIRDCEQAGVVGHLGAAFSTIEDNHIFRIHVKRQWHGAEVAGIKLHAAIDTVISGNTIHHTHRALWLDWQAQGTLVRRNVFYASTAEDFMVEVCHGPYLVDSNLFLSPWAVKDMSSGGAYVHNYVAGRIANCTEHQRYTPYHVPHSTAVYGVSNILGGDDRFLNNIFVGDRPSAGADGADGHEEPALASFWSGAIDMDGVPGQATFTPTPVGTSQYDAYPTPQEYPNERGSDLAGPRLPVRVEGNLYAEGAEPFRAEFTALVVGASPLRVEVVDAEAGTIRVEVDRTDDLPVVDPVTTARLGTSYQAEMPYTNPDGSDLDLSTDVFGIPRDPVVPGPFAASVAGRTLAAPGSSGYARASRRTLSAAPPPSVTSS
;
A
#
# COMPACT_ATOMS: atom_id res chain seq x y z
N MET A 1 -25.27 23.04 -5.04
CA MET A 1 -24.09 22.86 -5.90
C MET A 1 -23.60 24.23 -6.28
N THR A 2 -22.55 24.66 -5.58
CA THR A 2 -21.80 25.90 -5.80
C THR A 2 -20.40 25.51 -6.25
N ILE A 3 -19.79 26.32 -7.11
CA ILE A 3 -18.37 26.20 -7.44
C ILE A 3 -17.64 27.32 -6.71
N LEU A 4 -16.71 26.94 -5.83
CA LEU A 4 -15.81 27.85 -5.14
C LEU A 4 -14.47 27.84 -5.87
N HIS A 5 -13.92 29.00 -6.19
CA HIS A 5 -12.64 29.14 -6.86
C HIS A 5 -11.55 29.58 -5.88
N VAL A 6 -10.36 29.01 -6.07
CA VAL A 6 -9.16 29.32 -5.31
C VAL A 6 -8.04 29.65 -6.29
N ALA A 7 -7.35 30.77 -6.08
CA ALA A 7 -6.19 31.16 -6.88
C ALA A 7 -5.15 31.84 -5.98
N VAL A 8 -3.85 31.68 -6.28
CA VAL A 8 -2.76 32.33 -5.53
C VAL A 8 -2.85 33.87 -5.53
N THR A 9 -3.53 34.45 -6.53
CA THR A 9 -3.82 35.89 -6.65
C THR A 9 -5.10 36.33 -5.95
N GLY A 10 -5.86 35.40 -5.37
CA GLY A 10 -7.15 35.64 -4.72
C GLY A 10 -7.04 36.27 -3.32
N SER A 11 -8.16 36.27 -2.60
CA SER A 11 -8.23 36.78 -1.22
C SER A 11 -9.16 35.95 -0.35
N ASP A 12 -8.74 35.57 0.86
CA ASP A 12 -9.61 34.83 1.80
C ASP A 12 -10.76 35.66 2.40
N ARG A 13 -10.79 36.96 2.08
CA ARG A 13 -11.90 37.87 2.35
C ARG A 13 -12.90 37.97 1.20
N ALA A 14 -12.61 37.37 0.05
CA ALA A 14 -13.51 37.32 -1.09
C ALA A 14 -14.66 36.32 -0.85
N ASP A 15 -15.56 36.18 -1.81
CA ASP A 15 -16.71 35.27 -1.72
C ASP A 15 -16.44 33.88 -2.34
N GLY A 16 -15.30 33.70 -3.01
CA GLY A 16 -14.95 32.43 -3.67
C GLY A 16 -15.58 32.26 -5.04
N SER A 17 -16.17 33.31 -5.63
CA SER A 17 -16.59 33.31 -7.04
C SER A 17 -15.40 33.24 -8.00
N ALA A 18 -15.65 32.99 -9.28
CA ALA A 18 -14.60 32.99 -10.30
C ALA A 18 -13.95 34.38 -10.45
N GLU A 19 -14.73 35.45 -10.29
CA GLU A 19 -14.28 36.84 -10.37
C GLU A 19 -13.56 37.30 -9.09
N ALA A 20 -13.89 36.70 -7.94
CA ALA A 20 -13.28 37.00 -6.65
C ALA A 20 -12.94 35.70 -5.88
N PRO A 21 -11.91 34.96 -6.34
CA PRO A 21 -11.55 33.67 -5.76
C PRO A 21 -10.95 33.83 -4.35
N PHE A 22 -11.08 32.78 -3.55
CA PHE A 22 -10.30 32.63 -2.32
C PHE A 22 -8.81 32.54 -2.63
N ARG A 23 -7.96 32.81 -1.64
CA ARG A 23 -6.50 32.67 -1.78
C ARG A 23 -6.02 31.28 -1.38
N THR A 24 -6.58 30.73 -0.31
CA THR A 24 -6.17 29.42 0.24
C THR A 24 -7.22 28.36 0.00
N ILE A 25 -6.76 27.12 -0.16
CA ILE A 25 -7.64 25.97 -0.37
C ILE A 25 -8.41 25.68 0.91
N ASN A 26 -7.76 25.81 2.07
CA ASN A 26 -8.40 25.60 3.36
C ASN A 26 -9.53 26.61 3.61
N ARG A 27 -9.40 27.88 3.19
CA ARG A 27 -10.51 28.84 3.29
C ARG A 27 -11.75 28.38 2.53
N ALA A 28 -11.56 27.82 1.33
CA ALA A 28 -12.63 27.23 0.55
C ALA A 28 -13.18 25.96 1.21
N ALA A 29 -12.32 25.12 1.79
CA ALA A 29 -12.73 23.95 2.55
C ALA A 29 -13.65 24.31 3.74
N GLN A 30 -13.36 25.39 4.45
CA GLN A 30 -14.22 25.89 5.54
C GLN A 30 -15.59 26.38 5.05
N ALA A 31 -15.67 26.86 3.81
CA ALA A 31 -16.89 27.38 3.20
C ALA A 31 -17.75 26.28 2.54
N ALA A 32 -17.12 25.24 1.97
CA ALA A 32 -17.80 24.22 1.18
C ALA A 32 -18.90 23.48 1.95
N LEU A 33 -19.97 23.15 1.25
CA LEU A 33 -21.11 22.37 1.73
C LEU A 33 -21.29 21.10 0.87
N PRO A 34 -22.03 20.08 1.34
CA PRO A 34 -22.32 18.88 0.56
C PRO A 34 -22.81 19.19 -0.86
N GLY A 35 -22.16 18.59 -1.86
CA GLY A 35 -22.44 18.80 -3.29
C GLY A 35 -21.75 20.02 -3.91
N ASP A 36 -20.91 20.75 -3.19
CA ASP A 36 -20.10 21.83 -3.74
C ASP A 36 -18.80 21.30 -4.37
N THR A 37 -18.21 22.11 -5.25
CA THR A 37 -16.91 21.86 -5.86
C THR A 37 -15.95 23.01 -5.57
N VAL A 38 -14.79 22.72 -4.98
CA VAL A 38 -13.66 23.64 -4.84
C VAL A 38 -12.73 23.44 -6.04
N THR A 39 -12.69 24.43 -6.93
CA THR A 39 -11.81 24.47 -8.11
C THR A 39 -10.59 25.32 -7.82
N VAL A 40 -9.42 24.70 -7.81
CA VAL A 40 -8.15 25.36 -7.48
C VAL A 40 -7.37 25.60 -8.76
N HIS A 41 -7.00 26.86 -9.01
CA HIS A 41 -6.24 27.26 -10.18
C HIS A 41 -4.73 27.11 -9.95
N GLU A 42 -3.97 27.05 -11.04
CA GLU A 42 -2.52 26.89 -11.08
C GLU A 42 -1.77 27.63 -9.96
N GLY A 43 -0.82 26.92 -9.33
CA GLY A 43 0.06 27.48 -8.31
C GLY A 43 0.54 26.49 -7.26
N VAL A 44 1.42 26.98 -6.38
CA VAL A 44 1.93 26.24 -5.21
C VAL A 44 1.27 26.77 -3.94
N TYR A 45 0.54 25.91 -3.25
CA TYR A 45 -0.20 26.18 -2.03
C TYR A 45 0.50 25.49 -0.85
N ARG A 46 1.21 26.28 -0.04
CA ARG A 46 1.98 25.81 1.12
C ARG A 46 1.11 25.80 2.37
N GLU A 47 0.19 24.84 2.46
CA GLU A 47 -0.83 24.78 3.50
C GLU A 47 -1.22 23.34 3.87
N TRP A 48 -1.94 23.22 4.98
CA TRP A 48 -2.69 22.01 5.34
C TRP A 48 -4.18 22.27 5.09
N VAL A 49 -4.79 21.50 4.20
CA VAL A 49 -6.23 21.52 3.92
C VAL A 49 -6.94 20.64 4.94
N ASN A 50 -7.81 21.25 5.76
CA ASN A 50 -8.55 20.59 6.84
C ASN A 50 -10.06 20.80 6.66
N PRO A 51 -10.74 19.96 5.85
CA PRO A 51 -12.19 20.06 5.66
C PRO A 51 -12.93 19.84 7.00
N PRO A 52 -13.77 20.78 7.44
CA PRO A 52 -14.48 20.65 8.72
C PRO A 52 -15.76 19.81 8.61
N ARG A 53 -16.11 19.35 7.41
CA ARG A 53 -17.35 18.61 7.14
C ARG A 53 -17.25 17.79 5.85
N GLY A 54 -17.94 16.66 5.85
CA GLY A 54 -18.08 15.78 4.71
C GLY A 54 -19.22 16.14 3.77
N GLY A 55 -19.31 15.40 2.66
CA GLY A 55 -20.47 15.34 1.78
C GLY A 55 -21.43 14.20 2.14
N THR A 56 -22.21 13.77 1.17
CA THR A 56 -23.01 12.53 1.23
C THR A 56 -22.73 11.68 -0.01
N ALA A 57 -23.10 10.40 0.00
CA ALA A 57 -22.92 9.50 -1.15
C ALA A 57 -23.47 10.06 -2.48
N VAL A 58 -24.55 10.86 -2.44
CA VAL A 58 -25.18 11.47 -3.62
C VAL A 58 -24.78 12.94 -3.85
N ALA A 59 -24.10 13.55 -2.89
CA ALA A 59 -23.63 14.94 -2.93
C ALA A 59 -22.27 15.05 -2.22
N PRO A 60 -21.21 14.46 -2.79
CA PRO A 60 -19.86 14.57 -2.23
C PRO A 60 -19.37 16.02 -2.32
N ILE A 61 -18.42 16.40 -1.45
CA ILE A 61 -17.67 17.65 -1.65
C ILE A 61 -16.45 17.31 -2.50
N THR A 62 -16.28 18.00 -3.63
CA THR A 62 -15.17 17.75 -4.55
C THR A 62 -14.13 18.86 -4.47
N TYR A 63 -12.88 18.50 -4.24
CA TYR A 63 -11.71 19.36 -4.40
C TYR A 63 -11.00 18.92 -5.67
N GLN A 64 -10.82 19.84 -6.60
CA GLN A 64 -10.16 19.54 -7.87
C GLN A 64 -9.23 20.68 -8.31
N ALA A 65 -8.13 20.32 -8.95
CA ALA A 65 -7.44 21.26 -9.82
C ALA A 65 -8.39 21.73 -10.93
N ALA A 66 -8.24 22.98 -11.34
CA ALA A 66 -8.94 23.54 -12.49
C ALA A 66 -8.61 22.74 -13.75
N VAL A 67 -9.54 22.75 -14.71
CA VAL A 67 -9.40 21.98 -15.95
C VAL A 67 -9.22 22.96 -17.09
N GLY A 68 -8.09 22.85 -17.78
CA GLY A 68 -7.76 23.66 -18.94
C GLY A 68 -8.63 23.34 -20.17
N PRO A 69 -8.58 24.17 -21.22
CA PRO A 69 -9.38 23.98 -22.43
C PRO A 69 -9.10 22.68 -23.20
N ASP A 70 -7.93 22.07 -22.98
CA ASP A 70 -7.52 20.77 -23.55
C ASP A 70 -8.04 19.57 -22.73
N GLY A 71 -8.81 19.83 -21.67
CA GLY A 71 -9.35 18.82 -20.77
C GLY A 71 -8.35 18.31 -19.75
N ARG A 72 -7.16 18.93 -19.62
CA ARG A 72 -6.16 18.54 -18.62
C ARG A 72 -6.31 19.33 -17.33
N PHE A 73 -5.87 18.74 -16.22
CA PHE A 73 -5.75 19.48 -14.96
C PHE A 73 -4.64 20.54 -15.07
N GLU A 74 -4.92 21.74 -14.57
CA GLU A 74 -3.91 22.76 -14.34
C GLU A 74 -2.88 22.27 -13.29
N PRO A 75 -1.61 22.70 -13.39
CA PRO A 75 -0.58 22.27 -12.44
C PRO A 75 -0.80 22.95 -11.09
N VAL A 76 -1.37 22.20 -10.14
CA VAL A 76 -1.60 22.64 -8.75
C VAL A 76 -0.80 21.77 -7.80
N THR A 77 0.06 22.39 -7.00
CA THR A 77 0.84 21.71 -5.96
C THR A 77 0.38 22.15 -4.58
N ILE A 78 0.04 21.21 -3.70
CA ILE A 78 -0.20 21.46 -2.28
C ILE A 78 0.99 20.87 -1.50
N SER A 79 1.70 21.69 -0.74
CA SER A 79 2.98 21.32 -0.11
C SER A 79 2.96 21.53 1.40
N GLY A 80 3.40 20.50 2.14
CA GLY A 80 3.65 20.58 3.58
C GLY A 80 4.98 21.25 3.95
N ALA A 81 5.79 21.66 2.95
CA ALA A 81 7.08 22.29 3.15
C ALA A 81 7.09 23.82 2.95
N GLU A 82 8.12 24.48 3.48
CA GLU A 82 8.40 25.90 3.34
C GLU A 82 9.77 26.14 2.70
N VAL A 83 9.91 27.23 1.95
CA VAL A 83 11.19 27.66 1.35
C VAL A 83 12.03 28.36 2.41
N VAL A 84 13.32 28.02 2.50
CA VAL A 84 14.29 28.67 3.38
C VAL A 84 15.40 29.27 2.54
N THR A 85 15.62 30.58 2.70
CA THR A 85 16.62 31.32 1.90
C THR A 85 17.81 31.87 2.71
N ASP A 86 17.72 31.99 4.03
CA ASP A 86 18.82 32.50 4.89
C ASP A 86 19.79 31.37 5.27
N TRP A 87 20.35 30.71 4.25
CA TRP A 87 21.44 29.74 4.40
C TRP A 87 22.78 30.46 4.46
N ARG A 88 23.61 30.11 5.44
CA ARG A 88 24.93 30.71 5.64
C ARG A 88 26.01 29.64 5.57
N PRO A 89 27.20 29.95 5.02
CA PRO A 89 28.29 28.98 4.98
C PRO A 89 28.66 28.51 6.38
N HIS A 90 28.77 27.19 6.56
CA HIS A 90 29.29 26.60 7.79
C HIS A 90 30.83 26.63 7.76
N PRO A 91 31.50 27.23 8.77
CA PRO A 91 32.96 27.37 8.78
C PRO A 91 33.68 26.02 8.73
N GLY A 92 34.75 25.93 7.93
CA GLY A 92 35.61 24.73 7.88
C GLY A 92 35.10 23.60 6.98
N ALA A 93 33.96 23.75 6.33
CA ALA A 93 33.35 22.71 5.48
C ALA A 93 33.54 22.92 3.96
N GLU A 94 34.60 23.64 3.56
CA GLU A 94 34.97 23.87 2.15
C GLU A 94 33.83 24.39 1.25
N GLY A 95 32.86 25.12 1.81
CA GLY A 95 31.71 25.65 1.08
C GLY A 95 30.63 24.62 0.72
N ARG A 96 30.73 23.37 1.21
CA ARG A 96 29.72 22.32 0.97
C ARG A 96 28.57 22.33 1.96
N VAL A 97 28.87 22.67 3.22
CA VAL A 97 27.88 22.68 4.31
C VAL A 97 27.40 24.10 4.59
N TRP A 98 26.11 24.21 4.79
CA TRP A 98 25.39 25.44 5.06
C TRP A 98 24.52 25.28 6.28
N VAL A 99 24.22 26.39 6.95
CA VAL A 99 23.38 26.43 8.14
C VAL A 99 22.27 27.46 7.99
N ALA A 100 21.05 27.07 8.36
CA ALA A 100 19.90 27.95 8.47
C ALA A 100 19.39 27.97 9.91
N ARG A 101 18.88 29.13 10.35
CA ARG A 101 18.23 29.31 11.66
C ARG A 101 16.77 29.66 11.45
N VAL A 102 15.89 28.71 11.74
CA VAL A 102 14.46 28.78 11.45
C VAL A 102 13.69 29.03 12.76
N PRO A 103 12.90 30.10 12.87
CA PRO A 103 12.06 30.32 14.05
C PRO A 103 11.06 29.17 14.25
N ASN A 104 10.96 28.65 15.48
CA ASN A 104 10.06 27.53 15.80
C ASN A 104 8.59 27.85 15.52
N ALA A 105 8.21 29.13 15.52
CA ALA A 105 6.88 29.61 15.15
C ALA A 105 6.44 29.18 13.74
N LEU A 106 7.37 28.87 12.83
CA LEU A 106 7.06 28.34 11.49
C LEU A 106 6.31 27.00 11.57
N PHE A 107 6.66 26.16 12.54
CA PHE A 107 6.16 24.79 12.65
C PHE A 107 4.87 24.67 13.47
N GLY A 108 4.44 25.76 14.13
CA GLY A 108 3.27 25.74 15.00
C GLY A 108 3.44 24.80 16.19
N ALA A 109 2.44 23.94 16.43
CA ALA A 109 2.39 23.08 17.62
C ALA A 109 3.31 21.86 17.55
N ARG A 110 3.71 21.43 16.35
CA ARG A 110 4.51 20.22 16.15
C ARG A 110 5.68 20.52 15.22
N ASN A 111 6.87 20.56 15.78
CA ASN A 111 8.10 20.80 15.04
C ASN A 111 8.67 19.49 14.46
N PRO A 112 8.72 19.33 13.12
CA PRO A 112 9.24 18.11 12.49
C PRO A 112 10.68 17.76 12.88
N TYR A 113 11.48 18.78 13.24
CA TYR A 113 12.88 18.63 13.65
C TYR A 113 13.06 18.31 15.14
N ALA A 114 11.98 18.36 15.92
CA ALA A 114 11.94 17.89 17.31
C ALA A 114 11.22 16.54 17.44
N GLU A 115 10.28 16.28 16.54
CA GLU A 115 9.46 15.08 16.52
C GLU A 115 10.27 13.87 16.05
N ARG A 116 10.43 12.89 16.94
CA ARG A 116 11.18 11.66 16.67
C ARG A 116 10.29 10.63 16.00
N ILE A 117 10.82 9.94 15.00
CA ILE A 117 10.15 8.79 14.40
C ILE A 117 10.20 7.62 15.40
N GLY A 118 9.05 6.99 15.64
CA GLY A 118 8.98 5.79 16.46
C GLY A 118 7.57 5.35 16.81
N GLY A 119 7.46 4.13 17.32
CA GLY A 119 6.20 3.52 17.72
C GLY A 119 6.32 2.01 17.81
N ASP A 120 5.18 1.33 17.92
CA ASP A 120 5.14 -0.13 17.90
C ASP A 120 5.76 -0.66 16.60
N TRP A 121 6.51 -1.78 16.69
CA TRP A 121 7.25 -2.41 15.59
C TRP A 121 8.25 -1.54 14.81
N PHE A 122 8.63 -0.38 15.36
CA PHE A 122 9.80 0.36 14.91
C PHE A 122 11.07 -0.28 15.48
N PHE A 123 12.04 -0.64 14.64
CA PHE A 123 13.16 -1.48 15.06
C PHE A 123 14.39 -0.71 15.51
N ASP A 124 14.59 0.51 15.02
CA ASP A 124 15.70 1.31 15.48
C ASP A 124 15.42 1.89 16.87
N ARG A 125 16.10 1.35 17.88
CA ARG A 125 15.96 1.80 19.28
C ARG A 125 17.15 2.63 19.76
N VAL A 126 18.16 2.83 18.91
CA VAL A 126 19.42 3.46 19.30
C VAL A 126 19.55 4.83 18.66
N ASN A 127 19.25 4.92 17.38
CA ASN A 127 19.36 6.18 16.67
C ASN A 127 18.09 7.01 16.85
N THR A 128 18.23 8.31 16.67
CA THR A 128 17.10 9.26 16.66
C THR A 128 16.95 9.80 15.26
N TRP A 129 15.85 9.43 14.62
CA TRP A 129 15.42 9.97 13.34
C TRP A 129 14.26 10.94 13.57
N HIS A 130 14.15 11.98 12.76
CA HIS A 130 13.12 13.00 12.92
C HIS A 130 12.11 12.98 11.76
N THR A 131 10.92 13.52 11.98
CA THR A 131 9.91 13.64 10.90
C THR A 131 10.24 14.77 9.89
N GLY A 132 11.24 15.59 10.21
CA GLY A 132 11.79 16.63 9.34
C GLY A 132 12.48 16.07 8.11
N GLU A 133 12.63 16.92 7.10
CA GLU A 133 13.34 16.59 5.86
C GLU A 133 13.83 17.89 5.20
N VAL A 134 14.96 17.85 4.50
CA VAL A 134 15.46 18.95 3.67
C VAL A 134 15.41 18.54 2.21
N TYR A 135 15.08 19.48 1.32
CA TYR A 135 14.97 19.24 -0.12
C TYR A 135 15.84 20.25 -0.88
N LEU A 136 16.58 19.76 -1.88
CA LEU A 136 17.34 20.56 -2.85
C LEU A 136 16.69 20.39 -4.23
N ASP A 137 16.09 21.45 -4.77
CA ASP A 137 15.34 21.44 -6.04
C ASP A 137 14.32 20.28 -6.12
N GLY A 138 13.59 20.08 -5.01
CA GLY A 138 12.60 19.01 -4.87
C GLY A 138 13.17 17.62 -4.56
N ARG A 139 14.50 17.40 -4.59
CA ARG A 139 15.10 16.13 -4.17
C ARG A 139 15.26 16.09 -2.65
N SER A 140 14.60 15.14 -2.00
CA SER A 140 14.75 14.91 -0.56
C SER A 140 16.17 14.44 -0.22
N MET A 141 16.73 14.97 0.87
CA MET A 141 18.08 14.68 1.38
C MET A 141 18.04 13.58 2.44
N TYR A 142 19.20 13.18 2.97
CA TYR A 142 19.33 12.13 3.99
C TYR A 142 19.60 12.75 5.36
N GLU A 143 18.89 12.31 6.38
CA GLU A 143 19.20 12.73 7.74
C GLU A 143 20.55 12.12 8.20
N SER A 144 21.40 12.93 8.83
CA SER A 144 22.61 12.48 9.49
C SER A 144 22.43 12.55 10.99
N LEU A 145 22.92 11.54 11.71
CA LEU A 145 22.81 11.46 13.17
C LEU A 145 23.68 12.48 13.91
N THR A 146 24.65 13.08 13.21
CA THR A 146 25.57 14.07 13.79
C THR A 146 25.94 15.13 12.77
N LEU A 147 26.33 16.32 13.24
CA LEU A 147 26.89 17.36 12.37
C LEU A 147 28.14 16.88 11.60
N GLY A 148 28.99 16.05 12.24
CA GLY A 148 30.18 15.51 11.59
C GLY A 148 29.87 14.63 10.36
N GLY A 149 28.73 13.94 10.37
CA GLY A 149 28.24 13.18 9.21
C GLY A 149 27.61 14.05 8.12
N VAL A 150 27.28 15.32 8.41
CA VAL A 150 26.96 16.33 7.38
C VAL A 150 28.24 16.89 6.76
N GLU A 151 29.26 17.14 7.57
CA GLU A 151 30.57 17.60 7.10
C GLU A 151 31.28 16.56 6.24
N ASN A 152 31.15 15.28 6.60
CA ASN A 152 31.80 14.15 5.94
C ASN A 152 30.78 13.04 5.67
N PRO A 153 29.86 13.22 4.70
CA PRO A 153 28.84 12.24 4.40
C PRO A 153 29.45 11.00 3.74
N GLU A 154 28.89 9.85 4.07
CA GLU A 154 29.24 8.56 3.48
C GLU A 154 28.08 8.02 2.66
N VAL A 155 28.40 7.24 1.63
CA VAL A 155 27.39 6.55 0.82
C VAL A 155 26.63 5.55 1.69
N THR A 156 25.29 5.55 1.63
CA THR A 156 24.44 4.50 2.19
C THR A 156 24.37 3.36 1.17
N PRO A 157 25.06 2.23 1.38
CA PRO A 157 25.25 1.23 0.32
C PRO A 157 23.95 0.55 -0.11
N ASP A 158 23.00 0.38 0.81
CA ASP A 158 21.73 -0.32 0.57
C ASP A 158 20.59 0.62 0.13
N SER A 159 20.87 1.92 -0.06
CA SER A 159 19.92 2.87 -0.61
C SER A 159 19.64 2.58 -2.09
N PHE A 160 18.41 2.81 -2.57
CA PHE A 160 18.14 2.82 -4.01
C PHE A 160 18.74 4.04 -4.73
N ASP A 161 19.19 5.04 -3.98
CA ASP A 161 19.92 6.22 -4.47
C ASP A 161 21.24 6.43 -3.68
N PRO A 162 22.30 5.63 -3.94
CA PRO A 162 23.55 5.72 -3.20
C PRO A 162 24.31 7.04 -3.41
N GLN A 163 24.17 7.68 -4.58
CA GLN A 163 24.82 8.97 -4.82
C GLN A 163 24.06 10.11 -4.15
N GLY A 164 22.72 10.04 -4.11
CA GLY A 164 21.89 11.00 -3.39
C GLY A 164 22.09 10.97 -1.89
N SER A 165 22.52 9.84 -1.33
CA SER A 165 22.78 9.73 0.11
C SER A 165 23.93 10.62 0.61
N LEU A 166 24.71 11.21 -0.29
CA LEU A 166 25.75 12.19 0.06
C LEU A 166 25.18 13.59 0.32
N LEU A 167 23.93 13.85 -0.07
CA LEU A 167 23.21 15.06 0.28
C LEU A 167 22.57 14.86 1.66
N THR A 168 23.24 15.33 2.71
CA THR A 168 22.84 15.06 4.10
C THR A 168 22.45 16.31 4.86
N TRP A 169 21.64 16.16 5.91
CA TRP A 169 21.27 17.25 6.82
C TRP A 169 21.25 16.79 8.28
N TYR A 170 21.36 17.73 9.21
CA TYR A 170 21.29 17.52 10.66
C TYR A 170 20.60 18.71 11.30
N CYS A 171 19.94 18.55 12.45
CA CYS A 171 19.29 19.65 13.14
C CYS A 171 19.52 19.64 14.65
N GLU A 172 19.41 20.83 15.23
CA GLU A 172 19.30 21.05 16.67
C GLU A 172 18.14 22.00 16.97
N VAL A 173 17.26 21.59 17.89
CA VAL A 173 16.10 22.39 18.30
C VAL A 173 16.40 23.08 19.62
N GLY A 174 16.48 24.40 19.59
CA GLY A 174 16.48 25.24 20.80
C GLY A 174 15.08 25.76 21.15
N ASP A 175 14.98 26.58 22.20
CA ASP A 175 13.70 27.06 22.73
C ASP A 175 12.85 27.81 21.68
N ASP A 176 13.47 28.75 20.93
CA ASP A 176 12.76 29.60 19.97
C ASP A 176 13.15 29.34 18.50
N VAL A 177 14.23 28.60 18.27
CA VAL A 177 14.86 28.45 16.95
C VAL A 177 15.32 27.02 16.74
N THR A 178 15.03 26.49 15.56
CA THR A 178 15.60 25.26 15.02
C THR A 178 16.77 25.62 14.11
N THR A 179 17.94 25.05 14.37
CA THR A 179 19.12 25.21 13.52
C THR A 179 19.26 23.97 12.67
N ILE A 180 19.40 24.15 11.35
CA ILE A 180 19.51 23.06 10.38
C ILE A 180 20.82 23.24 9.62
N TRP A 181 21.65 22.20 9.59
CA TRP A 181 22.84 22.11 8.77
C TRP A 181 22.58 21.16 7.61
N ALA A 182 23.05 21.50 6.42
CA ALA A 182 22.87 20.67 5.24
C ALA A 182 24.09 20.74 4.32
N ASN A 183 24.46 19.59 3.75
CA ASN A 183 25.49 19.45 2.74
C ASN A 183 24.85 19.36 1.37
N PHE A 184 24.99 20.42 0.56
CA PHE A 184 24.38 20.51 -0.76
C PHE A 184 25.30 19.99 -1.88
N GLY A 185 26.30 19.16 -1.56
CA GLY A 185 27.17 18.58 -2.59
C GLY A 185 28.04 19.61 -3.34
N GLY A 186 28.23 20.79 -2.77
CA GLY A 186 29.06 21.87 -3.33
C GLY A 186 28.32 22.93 -4.14
N VAL A 187 26.99 22.86 -4.25
CA VAL A 187 26.20 23.97 -4.84
C VAL A 187 25.92 25.08 -3.82
N ASP A 188 25.70 26.30 -4.31
CA ASP A 188 25.31 27.44 -3.48
C ASP A 188 23.78 27.48 -3.33
N PRO A 189 23.22 27.30 -2.11
CA PRO A 189 21.77 27.28 -1.90
C PRO A 189 21.06 28.59 -2.26
N ALA A 190 21.78 29.70 -2.47
CA ALA A 190 21.17 30.94 -2.97
C ALA A 190 20.75 30.86 -4.46
N GLU A 191 21.28 29.89 -5.21
CA GLU A 191 20.97 29.65 -6.63
C GLU A 191 19.91 28.55 -6.83
N HIS A 192 19.44 27.93 -5.74
CA HIS A 192 18.59 26.74 -5.75
C HIS A 192 17.34 26.94 -4.86
N GLU A 193 16.29 26.15 -5.11
CA GLU A 193 15.14 26.11 -4.22
C GLU A 193 15.43 25.11 -3.08
N ILE A 194 15.61 25.65 -1.88
CA ILE A 194 15.76 24.84 -0.66
C ILE A 194 14.47 24.87 0.14
N GLU A 195 13.89 23.70 0.34
CA GLU A 195 12.69 23.54 1.15
C GLU A 195 12.93 22.67 2.35
N ILE A 196 12.11 22.87 3.37
CA ILE A 196 12.14 22.10 4.62
C ILE A 196 10.72 21.64 4.96
N ASN A 197 10.55 20.42 5.47
CA ASN A 197 9.27 19.96 6.01
C ASN A 197 8.81 20.92 7.12
N ALA A 198 7.54 21.36 7.06
CA ALA A 198 6.98 22.27 8.06
C ALA A 198 5.67 21.75 8.68
N ARG A 199 4.90 20.94 7.95
CA ARG A 199 3.58 20.46 8.34
C ARG A 199 3.51 18.93 8.31
N THR A 200 2.77 18.37 9.25
CA THR A 200 2.49 16.91 9.30
C THR A 200 1.65 16.45 8.12
N PHE A 201 0.61 17.21 7.76
CA PHE A 201 -0.37 16.83 6.76
C PHE A 201 -0.45 17.84 5.61
N VAL A 202 -0.90 17.36 4.44
CA VAL A 202 -1.22 18.20 3.28
C VAL A 202 -2.73 18.28 3.09
N PHE A 203 -3.42 17.14 3.08
CA PHE A 203 -4.88 17.10 2.95
C PHE A 203 -5.46 16.09 3.95
N TRP A 204 -5.89 16.57 5.11
CA TRP A 204 -6.31 15.71 6.22
C TRP A 204 -7.37 16.41 7.07
N PRO A 205 -8.54 15.81 7.30
CA PRO A 205 -9.49 16.38 8.24
C PRO A 205 -9.04 16.10 9.68
N GLU A 206 -9.03 17.14 10.52
CA GLU A 206 -8.72 16.98 11.95
C GLU A 206 -9.81 16.16 12.67
N ALA A 207 -11.07 16.33 12.28
CA ALA A 207 -12.18 15.54 12.78
C ALA A 207 -12.31 14.21 12.03
N THR A 208 -12.79 13.18 12.74
CA THR A 208 -13.24 11.93 12.12
C THR A 208 -14.65 12.07 11.53
N GLY A 209 -15.10 11.10 10.73
CA GLY A 209 -16.45 11.11 10.14
C GLY A 209 -16.70 12.23 9.11
N VAL A 210 -15.63 12.79 8.52
CA VAL A 210 -15.72 13.76 7.43
C VAL A 210 -15.92 12.99 6.12
N ASP A 211 -17.12 12.46 5.91
CA ASP A 211 -17.40 11.49 4.84
C ASP A 211 -17.41 12.08 3.41
N HIS A 212 -17.33 11.21 2.40
CA HIS A 212 -17.66 11.52 1.01
C HIS A 212 -16.97 12.77 0.42
N ILE A 213 -15.65 12.87 0.63
CA ILE A 213 -14.80 13.86 -0.04
C ILE A 213 -14.19 13.25 -1.31
N THR A 214 -14.12 14.03 -2.38
CA THR A 214 -13.33 13.71 -3.57
C THR A 214 -12.14 14.65 -3.67
N VAL A 215 -10.93 14.12 -3.86
CA VAL A 215 -9.70 14.90 -4.05
C VAL A 215 -9.02 14.47 -5.35
N ARG A 216 -8.87 15.38 -6.31
CA ARG A 216 -8.34 15.01 -7.64
C ARG A 216 -7.53 16.06 -8.39
N GLY A 217 -6.59 15.58 -9.20
CA GLY A 217 -5.82 16.39 -10.13
C GLY A 217 -4.69 17.21 -9.48
N PHE A 218 -4.32 16.90 -8.24
CA PHE A 218 -3.29 17.64 -7.51
C PHE A 218 -1.93 16.94 -7.52
N THR A 219 -0.87 17.72 -7.38
CA THR A 219 0.38 17.23 -6.77
C THR A 219 0.32 17.53 -5.27
N LEU A 220 0.35 16.50 -4.42
CA LEU A 220 0.37 16.61 -2.97
C LEU A 220 1.74 16.15 -2.46
N THR A 221 2.47 17.00 -1.73
CA THR A 221 3.90 16.74 -1.47
C THR A 221 4.43 17.22 -0.12
N LYS A 222 5.54 16.61 0.35
CA LYS A 222 6.40 17.07 1.45
C LYS A 222 5.70 17.15 2.81
N ALA A 223 5.31 15.99 3.34
CA ALA A 223 4.60 15.86 4.61
C ALA A 223 5.47 15.24 5.71
N ALA A 224 5.43 15.79 6.92
CA ALA A 224 6.16 15.30 8.08
C ALA A 224 5.35 14.31 8.92
N THR A 225 4.87 13.23 8.29
CA THR A 225 4.04 12.20 8.95
C THR A 225 4.85 11.32 9.89
N GLN A 226 4.24 10.84 10.98
CA GLN A 226 4.80 9.84 11.91
C GLN A 226 4.78 8.41 11.34
N TRP A 227 5.55 7.52 11.97
CA TRP A 227 5.43 6.08 11.87
C TRP A 227 3.99 5.62 12.19
N ALA A 228 3.44 4.75 11.34
CA ALA A 228 2.01 4.43 11.31
C ALA A 228 1.73 2.91 11.51
N PRO A 229 2.01 2.32 12.68
CA PRO A 229 1.69 0.93 12.98
C PRO A 229 0.17 0.73 13.17
N PRO A 230 -0.35 -0.51 13.11
CA PRO A 230 -1.77 -0.79 13.29
C PRO A 230 -2.29 -0.38 14.68
N THR A 231 -1.41 -0.20 15.67
CA THR A 231 -1.75 0.16 17.05
C THR A 231 -1.68 1.65 17.36
N ALA A 232 -1.59 2.51 16.35
CA ALA A 232 -1.60 3.97 16.49
C ALA A 232 -2.52 4.66 15.46
N LEU A 233 -2.74 5.96 15.63
CA LEU A 233 -3.19 6.84 14.55
C LEU A 233 -2.24 6.67 13.38
N GLN A 234 -2.79 6.27 12.25
CA GLN A 234 -1.99 6.09 11.05
C GLN A 234 -2.01 7.39 10.26
N GLU A 235 -1.03 8.25 10.54
CA GLU A 235 -0.83 9.49 9.81
C GLU A 235 -0.47 9.19 8.35
N GLY A 236 -0.96 10.02 7.43
CA GLY A 236 -0.57 10.00 6.03
C GLY A 236 -0.59 11.42 5.47
N LEU A 237 0.12 11.68 4.38
CA LEU A 237 0.13 12.98 3.72
C LEU A 237 -1.30 13.41 3.33
N ILE A 238 -2.10 12.44 2.89
CA ILE A 238 -3.54 12.54 2.67
C ILE A 238 -4.27 11.35 3.32
N GLY A 239 -5.47 11.59 3.84
CA GLY A 239 -6.33 10.51 4.27
C GLY A 239 -7.72 10.96 4.76
N PRO A 240 -8.66 10.01 4.90
CA PRO A 240 -10.05 10.24 5.26
C PRO A 240 -10.25 10.39 6.77
N HIS A 241 -9.25 10.04 7.58
CA HIS A 241 -9.26 10.03 9.05
C HIS A 241 -10.54 9.40 9.63
N TRP A 242 -10.68 8.08 9.52
CA TRP A 242 -11.81 7.35 10.10
C TRP A 242 -13.19 7.88 9.66
N SER A 243 -13.46 7.75 8.35
CA SER A 243 -14.70 8.18 7.71
C SER A 243 -15.09 7.18 6.62
N THR A 244 -16.12 7.48 5.83
CA THR A 244 -16.56 6.62 4.71
C THR A 244 -16.57 7.32 3.35
N GLY A 245 -16.35 6.54 2.29
CA GLY A 245 -16.73 6.93 0.93
C GLY A 245 -15.89 8.02 0.26
N TRP A 246 -14.66 8.27 0.74
CA TRP A 246 -13.69 9.13 0.04
C TRP A 246 -13.28 8.59 -1.32
N VAL A 247 -12.97 9.51 -2.24
CA VAL A 247 -12.36 9.23 -3.54
C VAL A 247 -11.08 10.06 -3.68
N ILE A 248 -9.93 9.39 -3.73
CA ILE A 248 -8.62 9.98 -3.97
C ILE A 248 -8.19 9.53 -5.37
N GLU A 249 -8.29 10.42 -6.36
CA GLU A 249 -8.08 10.04 -7.76
C GLU A 249 -7.24 11.01 -8.60
N ASP A 250 -6.50 10.50 -9.57
CA ASP A 250 -5.77 11.31 -10.55
C ASP A 250 -4.77 12.30 -9.90
N ASN A 251 -4.20 11.96 -8.74
CA ASN A 251 -3.20 12.78 -8.04
C ASN A 251 -1.78 12.25 -8.22
N THR A 252 -0.81 13.13 -8.06
CA THR A 252 0.58 12.78 -7.75
C THR A 252 0.80 12.98 -6.26
N ILE A 253 1.17 11.92 -5.53
CA ILE A 253 1.38 11.94 -4.08
C ILE A 253 2.83 11.54 -3.82
N THR A 254 3.63 12.42 -3.24
CA THR A 254 5.09 12.22 -3.18
C THR A 254 5.75 12.86 -1.96
N ASP A 255 6.91 12.36 -1.57
CA ASP A 255 7.77 12.97 -0.54
C ASP A 255 7.08 13.06 0.84
N SER A 256 6.32 12.02 1.22
CA SER A 256 5.86 11.90 2.59
C SER A 256 6.95 11.23 3.43
N LYS A 257 7.24 11.78 4.61
CA LYS A 257 8.31 11.24 5.47
C LYS A 257 8.06 9.79 5.86
N ASN A 258 6.80 9.39 6.05
CA ASN A 258 6.45 7.99 6.26
C ASN A 258 5.41 7.53 5.24
N VAL A 259 4.15 7.96 5.34
CA VAL A 259 3.06 7.41 4.53
C VAL A 259 2.44 8.42 3.57
N GLY A 260 2.27 8.01 2.30
CA GLY A 260 1.57 8.81 1.29
C GLY A 260 0.06 8.91 1.55
N VAL A 261 -0.67 7.81 1.37
CA VAL A 261 -2.12 7.72 1.62
C VAL A 261 -2.37 6.87 2.87
N SER A 262 -3.07 7.42 3.85
CA SER A 262 -3.58 6.61 4.96
C SER A 262 -5.08 6.42 4.84
N LEU A 263 -5.52 5.17 4.95
CA LEU A 263 -6.90 4.74 5.16
C LEU A 263 -7.06 4.12 6.56
N GLY A 264 -6.16 4.45 7.48
CA GLY A 264 -6.02 3.75 8.74
C GLY A 264 -6.95 4.24 9.86
N LYS A 265 -6.70 3.68 11.04
CA LYS A 265 -7.48 3.99 12.24
C LYS A 265 -7.11 5.35 12.86
N GLU A 266 -7.99 5.82 13.74
CA GLU A 266 -7.80 7.02 14.56
C GLU A 266 -7.17 6.69 15.93
N ALA A 267 -6.74 7.68 16.72
CA ALA A 267 -5.92 7.47 17.93
C ALA A 267 -6.65 6.81 19.12
N SER A 268 -7.94 7.10 19.33
CA SER A 268 -8.68 6.73 20.55
C SER A 268 -8.84 5.22 20.76
N THR A 269 -8.81 4.45 19.67
CA THR A 269 -8.81 2.98 19.72
C THR A 269 -7.49 2.39 20.23
N GLY A 270 -6.39 3.14 20.24
CA GLY A 270 -5.08 2.75 20.78
C GLY A 270 -3.95 3.57 20.16
N GLN A 271 -2.91 3.89 20.94
CA GLN A 271 -1.80 4.74 20.50
C GLN A 271 -0.45 4.28 21.07
N ASN A 272 0.26 3.43 20.32
CA ASN A 272 1.63 2.96 20.63
C ASN A 272 1.77 2.42 22.08
N GLU A 273 0.76 1.71 22.56
CA GLU A 273 0.70 1.26 23.97
C GLU A 273 1.75 0.19 24.30
N ALA A 274 2.28 -0.52 23.30
CA ALA A 274 3.31 -1.53 23.53
C ALA A 274 4.69 -0.89 23.70
N ALA A 275 5.07 0.02 22.80
CA ALA A 275 6.33 0.76 22.84
C ALA A 275 6.39 1.74 24.01
N ALA A 276 5.26 2.34 24.41
CA ALA A 276 5.18 3.20 25.58
C ALA A 276 5.10 2.44 26.91
N GLY A 277 4.81 1.13 26.87
CA GLY A 277 4.68 0.29 28.04
C GLY A 277 6.04 -0.05 28.69
N PRO A 278 6.07 -0.35 30.00
CA PRO A 278 7.28 -0.89 30.63
C PRO A 278 7.59 -2.31 30.12
N ASP A 279 8.85 -2.73 30.25
CA ASP A 279 9.26 -4.10 29.95
C ASP A 279 8.37 -5.12 30.67
N GLY A 280 7.90 -6.14 29.95
CA GLY A 280 6.97 -7.15 30.45
C GLY A 280 5.48 -6.75 30.42
N ALA A 281 5.13 -5.56 29.92
CA ALA A 281 3.75 -5.22 29.58
C ALA A 281 3.24 -6.01 28.35
N LYS A 282 1.97 -5.81 28.00
CA LYS A 282 1.36 -6.43 26.81
C LYS A 282 2.08 -5.96 25.53
N GLY A 283 2.57 -6.91 24.73
CA GLY A 283 3.19 -6.66 23.42
C GLY A 283 2.21 -6.23 22.33
N GLY A 284 2.75 -5.83 21.17
CA GLY A 284 2.00 -5.23 20.07
C GLY A 284 0.86 -6.11 19.56
N THR A 285 1.12 -7.41 19.38
CA THR A 285 0.12 -8.40 18.93
C THR A 285 -1.13 -8.40 19.85
N GLN A 286 -0.94 -8.29 21.17
CA GLN A 286 -2.07 -8.22 22.11
C GLN A 286 -2.77 -6.86 22.05
N ARG A 287 -2.03 -5.77 21.85
CA ARG A 287 -2.60 -4.43 21.70
C ARG A 287 -3.42 -4.28 20.44
N GLU A 288 -3.00 -4.89 19.34
CA GLU A 288 -3.74 -4.88 18.08
C GLU A 288 -5.12 -5.56 18.20
N ARG A 289 -5.19 -6.72 18.88
CA ARG A 289 -6.49 -7.33 19.23
C ARG A 289 -7.39 -6.39 20.02
N GLU A 290 -6.83 -5.67 21.00
CA GLU A 290 -7.59 -4.72 21.81
C GLU A 290 -8.07 -3.51 20.99
N VAL A 291 -7.26 -3.02 20.06
CA VAL A 291 -7.62 -1.95 19.12
C VAL A 291 -8.85 -2.35 18.31
N ILE A 292 -8.88 -3.57 17.76
CA ILE A 292 -10.02 -4.09 16.99
C ILE A 292 -11.29 -4.10 17.84
N GLN A 293 -11.20 -4.61 19.07
CA GLN A 293 -12.36 -4.66 19.97
C GLN A 293 -12.85 -3.26 20.34
N ARG A 294 -11.95 -2.33 20.68
CA ARG A 294 -12.31 -0.95 21.02
C ARG A 294 -12.98 -0.26 19.83
N ALA A 295 -12.47 -0.46 18.62
CA ALA A 295 -13.04 0.12 17.40
C ALA A 295 -14.49 -0.36 17.14
N LEU A 296 -14.80 -1.63 17.43
CA LEU A 296 -16.16 -2.16 17.31
C LEU A 296 -17.13 -1.58 18.34
N PHE A 297 -16.64 -1.18 19.52
CA PHE A 297 -17.46 -0.72 20.63
C PHE A 297 -17.54 0.80 20.80
N LEU A 298 -16.92 1.59 19.93
CA LEU A 298 -17.04 3.05 19.99
C LEU A 298 -18.52 3.49 19.96
N GLY A 299 -18.85 4.45 20.80
CA GLY A 299 -20.22 4.93 21.02
C GLY A 299 -20.73 5.92 19.97
N GLY A 300 -19.87 6.37 19.05
CA GLY A 300 -20.22 7.32 17.99
C GLY A 300 -20.35 8.78 18.42
N PRO A 301 -20.56 9.70 17.46
CA PRO A 301 -20.48 11.14 17.72
C PRO A 301 -21.50 11.67 18.73
N ALA A 302 -22.62 10.97 18.93
CA ALA A 302 -23.65 11.34 19.90
C ALA A 302 -23.15 11.36 21.34
N VAL A 303 -22.07 10.62 21.65
CA VAL A 303 -21.41 10.61 22.97
C VAL A 303 -20.00 11.20 22.93
N GLY A 304 -19.62 11.85 21.83
CA GLY A 304 -18.31 12.49 21.67
C GLY A 304 -17.18 11.54 21.25
N GLU A 305 -17.51 10.35 20.73
CA GLU A 305 -16.55 9.37 20.22
C GLU A 305 -16.62 9.26 18.69
N PRO A 306 -15.57 8.76 18.00
CA PRO A 306 -15.66 8.42 16.59
C PRO A 306 -16.73 7.34 16.34
N HIS A 307 -17.20 7.22 15.09
CA HIS A 307 -18.13 6.14 14.73
C HIS A 307 -17.54 4.75 15.00
N PRO A 308 -18.34 3.75 15.38
CA PRO A 308 -17.87 2.37 15.46
C PRO A 308 -17.39 1.87 14.10
N TRP A 309 -16.45 0.93 14.12
CA TRP A 309 -15.95 0.27 12.93
C TRP A 309 -17.03 -0.62 12.31
N HIS A 310 -17.76 -0.04 11.36
CA HIS A 310 -18.88 -0.64 10.68
C HIS A 310 -18.94 -0.10 9.24
N ARG A 311 -19.42 -0.94 8.30
CA ARG A 311 -19.50 -0.62 6.86
C ARG A 311 -20.22 0.70 6.56
N ASP A 312 -21.21 1.05 7.38
CA ASP A 312 -22.02 2.26 7.21
C ASP A 312 -21.26 3.56 7.48
N HIS A 313 -20.14 3.52 8.20
CA HIS A 313 -19.46 4.71 8.72
C HIS A 313 -17.95 4.74 8.48
N VAL A 314 -17.32 3.60 8.22
CA VAL A 314 -15.87 3.50 8.06
C VAL A 314 -15.52 2.67 6.82
N GLY A 315 -14.61 3.20 6.00
CA GLY A 315 -14.09 2.52 4.81
C GLY A 315 -14.87 2.83 3.54
N SER A 316 -15.02 1.83 2.67
CA SER A 316 -15.65 2.02 1.33
C SER A 316 -15.00 3.15 0.52
N HIS A 317 -13.68 3.32 0.66
CA HIS A 317 -12.92 4.35 -0.04
C HIS A 317 -12.54 3.92 -1.45
N THR A 318 -12.19 4.87 -2.30
CA THR A 318 -11.59 4.61 -3.61
C THR A 318 -10.29 5.37 -3.74
N VAL A 319 -9.18 4.65 -3.94
CA VAL A 319 -7.86 5.21 -4.26
C VAL A 319 -7.50 4.76 -5.66
N ARG A 320 -7.54 5.66 -6.66
CA ARG A 320 -7.35 5.24 -8.05
C ARG A 320 -6.62 6.19 -8.97
N ARG A 321 -5.90 5.65 -9.95
CA ARG A 321 -5.18 6.47 -10.96
C ARG A 321 -4.24 7.50 -10.35
N ASN A 322 -3.70 7.20 -9.17
CA ASN A 322 -2.70 8.05 -8.54
C ASN A 322 -1.30 7.56 -8.90
N THR A 323 -0.36 8.48 -8.97
CA THR A 323 1.07 8.18 -8.91
C THR A 323 1.53 8.44 -7.47
N ILE A 324 1.98 7.40 -6.77
CA ILE A 324 2.39 7.47 -5.35
C ILE A 324 3.85 7.06 -5.24
N ARG A 325 4.72 7.96 -4.77
CA ARG A 325 6.15 7.67 -4.71
C ARG A 325 6.89 8.35 -3.58
N ASP A 326 8.14 7.96 -3.37
CA ASP A 326 9.11 8.66 -2.51
C ASP A 326 8.59 8.84 -1.08
N CYS A 327 8.04 7.75 -0.52
CA CYS A 327 7.58 7.67 0.86
C CYS A 327 8.40 6.60 1.61
N GLU A 328 8.85 6.88 2.84
CA GLU A 328 9.80 6.00 3.52
C GLU A 328 9.19 4.93 4.44
N GLN A 329 7.85 4.87 4.58
CA GLN A 329 7.16 3.74 5.21
C GLN A 329 6.25 3.02 4.21
N ALA A 330 5.24 3.72 3.68
CA ALA A 330 4.29 3.12 2.75
C ALA A 330 3.72 4.09 1.73
N GLY A 331 3.37 3.58 0.55
CA GLY A 331 2.56 4.32 -0.41
C GLY A 331 1.11 4.45 0.07
N VAL A 332 0.51 3.33 0.45
CA VAL A 332 -0.82 3.25 1.08
C VAL A 332 -0.77 2.44 2.37
N VAL A 333 -1.30 2.96 3.47
CA VAL A 333 -1.44 2.21 4.74
C VAL A 333 -2.90 2.15 5.19
N GLY A 334 -3.26 1.15 6.00
CA GLY A 334 -4.47 1.24 6.82
C GLY A 334 -4.80 -0.02 7.61
N HIS A 335 -5.03 0.13 8.91
CA HIS A 335 -5.66 -0.86 9.79
C HIS A 335 -7.11 -0.46 10.02
N LEU A 336 -8.04 -1.40 9.80
CA LEU A 336 -9.50 -1.26 9.94
C LEU A 336 -10.16 -0.33 8.90
N GLY A 337 -9.65 0.90 8.76
CA GLY A 337 -10.30 1.95 7.96
C GLY A 337 -10.30 1.68 6.44
N ALA A 338 -9.52 0.71 5.96
CA ALA A 338 -9.48 0.32 4.55
C ALA A 338 -10.54 -0.73 4.16
N ALA A 339 -11.31 -1.25 5.13
CA ALA A 339 -12.36 -2.23 4.86
C ALA A 339 -13.32 -1.75 3.75
N PHE A 340 -13.75 -2.66 2.88
CA PHE A 340 -14.68 -2.44 1.76
C PHE A 340 -14.17 -1.46 0.69
N SER A 341 -12.90 -1.05 0.76
CA SER A 341 -12.34 -0.05 -0.16
C SER A 341 -11.88 -0.66 -1.49
N THR A 342 -11.68 0.18 -2.49
CA THR A 342 -11.07 -0.17 -3.78
C THR A 342 -9.79 0.63 -3.96
N ILE A 343 -8.67 -0.05 -4.21
CA ILE A 343 -7.37 0.52 -4.54
C ILE A 343 -7.02 0.03 -5.95
N GLU A 344 -7.29 0.85 -6.96
CA GLU A 344 -7.23 0.42 -8.36
C GLU A 344 -6.42 1.33 -9.27
N ASP A 345 -5.76 0.75 -10.26
CA ASP A 345 -5.08 1.49 -11.32
C ASP A 345 -4.08 2.55 -10.80
N ASN A 346 -3.33 2.28 -9.72
CA ASN A 346 -2.29 3.20 -9.23
C ASN A 346 -0.89 2.77 -9.68
N HIS A 347 0.01 3.74 -9.81
CA HIS A 347 1.44 3.55 -10.03
C HIS A 347 2.18 3.88 -8.74
N ILE A 348 2.65 2.86 -8.03
CA ILE A 348 3.23 2.98 -6.69
C ILE A 348 4.70 2.56 -6.75
N PHE A 349 5.63 3.46 -6.47
CA PHE A 349 7.05 3.13 -6.60
C PHE A 349 7.98 3.95 -5.74
N ARG A 350 9.23 3.50 -5.60
CA ARG A 350 10.24 4.14 -4.73
C ARG A 350 9.70 4.34 -3.32
N ILE A 351 9.23 3.24 -2.73
CA ILE A 351 8.75 3.22 -1.35
C ILE A 351 9.81 2.57 -0.48
N HIS A 352 10.24 3.29 0.56
CA HIS A 352 11.34 2.91 1.44
C HIS A 352 12.68 2.80 0.72
N VAL A 353 13.07 3.89 0.04
CA VAL A 353 14.25 3.91 -0.82
C VAL A 353 15.51 4.38 -0.12
N LYS A 354 15.39 5.28 0.86
CA LYS A 354 16.54 5.76 1.63
C LYS A 354 16.99 4.75 2.68
N ARG A 355 16.03 4.04 3.28
CA ARG A 355 16.26 2.96 4.28
C ARG A 355 17.06 3.42 5.50
N GLN A 356 16.80 4.65 5.96
CA GLN A 356 17.52 5.21 7.12
C GLN A 356 17.04 4.60 8.45
N TRP A 357 15.77 4.19 8.52
CA TRP A 357 15.18 3.41 9.60
C TRP A 357 14.44 2.20 9.02
N HIS A 358 13.94 1.30 9.86
CA HIS A 358 13.14 0.15 9.42
C HIS A 358 12.19 -0.33 10.52
N GLY A 359 11.21 -1.16 10.14
CA GLY A 359 10.24 -1.75 11.05
C GLY A 359 9.28 -2.66 10.31
N ALA A 360 8.46 -3.41 11.05
CA ALA A 360 7.46 -4.32 10.47
C ALA A 360 6.23 -3.58 9.91
N GLU A 361 6.37 -2.39 9.33
CA GLU A 361 5.24 -1.62 8.75
C GLU A 361 5.55 -1.05 7.36
N VAL A 362 6.54 -1.61 6.66
CA VAL A 362 7.06 -1.09 5.39
C VAL A 362 6.57 -1.91 4.20
N ALA A 363 5.83 -1.28 3.28
CA ALA A 363 5.43 -1.85 1.98
C ALA A 363 4.91 -0.77 1.02
N GLY A 364 4.85 -1.05 -0.28
CA GLY A 364 4.12 -0.21 -1.24
C GLY A 364 2.67 0.02 -0.81
N ILE A 365 1.97 -1.06 -0.47
CA ILE A 365 0.67 -1.06 0.22
C ILE A 365 0.77 -1.98 1.44
N LYS A 366 0.45 -1.50 2.65
CA LYS A 366 0.27 -2.33 3.85
C LYS A 366 -1.11 -2.14 4.46
N LEU A 367 -1.93 -3.18 4.49
CA LEU A 367 -3.27 -3.12 5.06
C LEU A 367 -3.48 -4.19 6.13
N HIS A 368 -4.16 -3.80 7.21
CA HIS A 368 -4.66 -4.70 8.24
C HIS A 368 -6.18 -4.67 8.29
N ALA A 369 -6.80 -5.86 8.38
CA ALA A 369 -8.25 -6.02 8.24
C ALA A 369 -8.79 -5.42 6.93
N ALA A 370 -8.16 -5.80 5.81
CA ALA A 370 -8.57 -5.46 4.45
C ALA A 370 -9.84 -6.22 4.00
N ILE A 371 -10.87 -6.21 4.85
CA ILE A 371 -12.10 -6.98 4.66
C ILE A 371 -12.80 -6.49 3.40
N ASP A 372 -13.11 -7.39 2.47
CA ASP A 372 -13.76 -7.08 1.18
C ASP A 372 -13.05 -5.97 0.37
N THR A 373 -11.77 -5.69 0.65
CA THR A 373 -11.00 -4.69 -0.09
C THR A 373 -10.60 -5.24 -1.45
N VAL A 374 -10.77 -4.45 -2.50
CA VAL A 374 -10.36 -4.79 -3.88
C VAL A 374 -9.09 -4.03 -4.24
N ILE A 375 -8.01 -4.75 -4.54
CA ILE A 375 -6.72 -4.21 -4.95
C ILE A 375 -6.47 -4.66 -6.38
N SER A 376 -6.77 -3.78 -7.36
CA SER A 376 -6.85 -4.18 -8.77
C SER A 376 -6.02 -3.34 -9.72
N GLY A 377 -5.28 -3.96 -10.64
CA GLY A 377 -4.70 -3.23 -11.78
C GLY A 377 -3.57 -2.28 -11.41
N ASN A 378 -3.00 -2.35 -10.20
CA ASN A 378 -1.90 -1.47 -9.79
C ASN A 378 -0.57 -1.96 -10.36
N THR A 379 0.36 -1.04 -10.61
CA THR A 379 1.76 -1.35 -10.89
C THR A 379 2.61 -0.90 -9.71
N ILE A 380 3.24 -1.85 -9.00
CA ILE A 380 4.00 -1.59 -7.77
C ILE A 380 5.44 -2.06 -7.93
N HIS A 381 6.41 -1.15 -7.78
CA HIS A 381 7.83 -1.50 -7.99
C HIS A 381 8.84 -0.67 -7.23
N HIS A 382 10.10 -1.11 -7.18
CA HIS A 382 11.18 -0.42 -6.46
C HIS A 382 10.77 -0.11 -5.02
N THR A 383 10.33 -1.16 -4.35
CA THR A 383 9.87 -1.12 -2.96
C THR A 383 10.73 -2.06 -2.13
N HIS A 384 10.70 -1.91 -0.80
CA HIS A 384 11.16 -3.01 0.04
C HIS A 384 10.27 -4.25 -0.17
N ARG A 385 8.97 -4.11 0.07
CA ARG A 385 7.91 -5.08 -0.18
C ARG A 385 6.80 -4.41 -1.00
N ALA A 386 6.20 -5.08 -1.97
CA ALA A 386 5.18 -4.43 -2.80
C ALA A 386 3.81 -4.34 -2.11
N LEU A 387 3.25 -5.48 -1.69
CA LEU A 387 1.96 -5.57 -1.01
C LEU A 387 2.07 -6.43 0.25
N TRP A 388 1.53 -5.94 1.36
CA TRP A 388 1.41 -6.67 2.62
C TRP A 388 -0.04 -6.62 3.12
N LEU A 389 -0.67 -7.78 3.18
CA LEU A 389 -1.95 -7.97 3.87
C LEU A 389 -1.67 -8.64 5.20
N ASP A 390 -1.89 -7.90 6.28
CA ASP A 390 -1.45 -8.27 7.63
C ASP A 390 -2.66 -8.32 8.56
N TRP A 391 -3.06 -9.52 8.99
CA TRP A 391 -4.31 -9.83 9.69
C TRP A 391 -5.58 -9.60 8.87
N GLN A 392 -6.56 -10.51 9.06
CA GLN A 392 -7.96 -10.30 8.70
C GLN A 392 -8.22 -9.95 7.22
N ALA A 393 -7.35 -10.38 6.30
CA ALA A 393 -7.64 -10.39 4.87
C ALA A 393 -8.72 -11.43 4.57
N GLN A 394 -9.97 -10.99 4.63
CA GLN A 394 -11.16 -11.82 4.45
C GLN A 394 -12.09 -11.17 3.43
N GLY A 395 -12.42 -11.89 2.37
CA GLY A 395 -13.10 -11.34 1.19
C GLY A 395 -12.21 -10.46 0.30
N THR A 396 -10.93 -10.28 0.65
CA THR A 396 -10.00 -9.43 -0.09
C THR A 396 -9.73 -9.99 -1.49
N LEU A 397 -9.74 -9.12 -2.50
CA LEU A 397 -9.45 -9.47 -3.90
C LEU A 397 -8.19 -8.74 -4.38
N VAL A 398 -7.09 -9.45 -4.61
CA VAL A 398 -5.85 -8.95 -5.19
C VAL A 398 -5.79 -9.38 -6.65
N ARG A 399 -6.05 -8.48 -7.59
CA ARG A 399 -6.23 -8.89 -8.98
C ARG A 399 -5.58 -8.03 -10.05
N ARG A 400 -5.03 -8.65 -11.09
CA ARG A 400 -4.50 -7.94 -12.27
C ARG A 400 -3.39 -6.92 -11.95
N ASN A 401 -2.70 -7.07 -10.84
CA ASN A 401 -1.60 -6.19 -10.46
C ASN A 401 -0.29 -6.64 -11.11
N VAL A 402 0.64 -5.72 -11.28
CA VAL A 402 2.00 -5.95 -11.76
C VAL A 402 2.98 -5.59 -10.66
N PHE A 403 3.82 -6.56 -10.27
CA PHE A 403 4.82 -6.41 -9.22
C PHE A 403 6.21 -6.73 -9.77
N TYR A 404 7.19 -5.88 -9.50
CA TYR A 404 8.59 -6.14 -9.84
C TYR A 404 9.56 -5.25 -9.05
N ALA A 405 10.84 -5.63 -9.01
CA ALA A 405 11.89 -4.87 -8.32
C ALA A 405 11.56 -4.59 -6.84
N SER A 406 10.89 -5.53 -6.16
CA SER A 406 10.83 -5.58 -4.71
C SER A 406 12.07 -6.29 -4.17
N THR A 407 12.68 -5.71 -3.14
CA THR A 407 13.91 -6.28 -2.56
C THR A 407 13.64 -7.34 -1.49
N ALA A 408 12.43 -7.41 -0.97
CA ALA A 408 11.96 -8.44 -0.06
C ALA A 408 11.03 -9.40 -0.79
N GLU A 409 9.75 -9.05 -0.97
CA GLU A 409 8.79 -9.85 -1.73
C GLU A 409 7.74 -8.97 -2.41
N ASP A 410 7.15 -9.48 -3.50
CA ASP A 410 6.04 -8.80 -4.17
C ASP A 410 4.77 -8.84 -3.29
N PHE A 411 4.43 -9.99 -2.69
CA PHE A 411 3.23 -10.15 -1.90
C PHE A 411 3.48 -10.93 -0.59
N MET A 412 3.15 -10.30 0.53
CA MET A 412 3.11 -10.92 1.85
C MET A 412 1.65 -11.02 2.31
N VAL A 413 1.24 -12.21 2.75
CA VAL A 413 -0.03 -12.43 3.42
C VAL A 413 0.22 -13.04 4.79
N GLU A 414 -0.07 -12.26 5.82
CA GLU A 414 0.36 -12.52 7.18
C GLU A 414 -0.83 -12.71 8.11
N VAL A 415 -0.83 -13.84 8.81
CA VAL A 415 -1.80 -14.24 9.85
C VAL A 415 -3.27 -14.01 9.50
N CYS A 416 -3.61 -14.26 8.24
CA CYS A 416 -4.96 -14.22 7.70
C CYS A 416 -5.57 -15.63 7.62
N HIS A 417 -6.91 -15.69 7.65
CA HIS A 417 -7.67 -16.94 7.58
C HIS A 417 -8.50 -17.09 6.29
N GLY A 418 -8.46 -16.07 5.43
CA GLY A 418 -9.23 -16.01 4.20
C GLY A 418 -10.76 -16.03 4.41
N PRO A 419 -11.53 -16.22 3.32
CA PRO A 419 -11.04 -16.41 1.96
C PRO A 419 -10.41 -15.11 1.42
N TYR A 420 -9.25 -15.19 0.79
CA TYR A 420 -8.72 -14.10 -0.03
C TYR A 420 -8.35 -14.62 -1.41
N LEU A 421 -8.65 -13.86 -2.47
CA LEU A 421 -8.38 -14.23 -3.85
C LEU A 421 -7.20 -13.43 -4.39
N VAL A 422 -6.27 -14.12 -5.04
CA VAL A 422 -5.11 -13.56 -5.74
C VAL A 422 -5.20 -14.01 -7.20
N ASP A 423 -5.77 -13.18 -8.08
CA ASP A 423 -6.04 -13.59 -9.46
C ASP A 423 -5.42 -12.72 -10.55
N SER A 424 -4.94 -13.37 -11.61
CA SER A 424 -4.47 -12.69 -12.82
C SER A 424 -3.32 -11.67 -12.60
N ASN A 425 -2.53 -11.81 -11.54
CA ASN A 425 -1.40 -10.92 -11.24
C ASN A 425 -0.10 -11.37 -11.93
N LEU A 426 0.84 -10.44 -12.08
CA LEU A 426 2.20 -10.68 -12.57
C LEU A 426 3.19 -10.43 -11.43
N PHE A 427 3.82 -11.50 -10.94
CA PHE A 427 4.86 -11.46 -9.91
C PHE A 427 6.22 -11.68 -10.57
N LEU A 428 7.06 -10.65 -10.59
CA LEU A 428 8.30 -10.62 -11.37
C LEU A 428 9.55 -10.37 -10.51
N SER A 429 9.40 -10.16 -9.20
CA SER A 429 10.56 -10.11 -8.29
C SER A 429 11.03 -11.53 -7.95
N PRO A 430 12.32 -11.71 -7.53
CA PRO A 430 12.85 -13.03 -7.17
C PRO A 430 12.07 -13.76 -6.06
N TRP A 431 11.37 -13.00 -5.23
CA TRP A 431 10.45 -13.48 -4.20
C TRP A 431 9.05 -12.97 -4.52
N ALA A 432 8.19 -13.87 -4.96
CA ALA A 432 6.84 -13.54 -5.39
C ALA A 432 5.88 -13.48 -4.21
N VAL A 433 5.80 -14.56 -3.43
CA VAL A 433 4.82 -14.68 -2.34
C VAL A 433 5.46 -15.21 -1.07
N LYS A 434 5.20 -14.53 0.04
CA LYS A 434 5.38 -15.07 1.38
C LYS A 434 4.01 -15.27 2.04
N ASP A 435 3.73 -16.52 2.40
CA ASP A 435 2.45 -16.95 2.96
C ASP A 435 2.62 -17.45 4.40
N MET A 436 2.24 -16.61 5.36
CA MET A 436 2.07 -16.99 6.77
C MET A 436 0.60 -16.94 7.14
N SER A 437 -0.26 -17.51 6.30
CA SER A 437 -1.71 -17.45 6.41
C SER A 437 -2.37 -18.77 6.03
N SER A 438 -3.69 -18.76 5.92
CA SER A 438 -4.49 -19.88 5.41
C SER A 438 -5.68 -19.34 4.61
N GLY A 439 -6.27 -20.16 3.76
CA GLY A 439 -7.50 -19.79 3.05
C GLY A 439 -7.27 -18.98 1.76
N GLY A 440 -6.08 -19.00 1.19
CA GLY A 440 -5.76 -18.30 -0.06
C GLY A 440 -6.28 -19.01 -1.31
N ALA A 441 -6.60 -18.24 -2.35
CA ALA A 441 -6.84 -18.77 -3.69
C ALA A 441 -6.03 -18.01 -4.73
N TYR A 442 -4.98 -18.64 -5.25
CA TYR A 442 -4.07 -18.14 -6.27
C TYR A 442 -4.51 -18.69 -7.63
N VAL A 443 -5.10 -17.83 -8.46
CA VAL A 443 -5.78 -18.24 -9.69
C VAL A 443 -5.25 -17.48 -10.90
N HIS A 444 -4.85 -18.19 -11.97
CA HIS A 444 -4.46 -17.55 -13.22
C HIS A 444 -3.32 -16.52 -13.09
N ASN A 445 -2.39 -16.65 -12.14
CA ASN A 445 -1.25 -15.72 -12.01
C ASN A 445 -0.08 -16.14 -12.91
N TYR A 446 0.81 -15.18 -13.21
CA TYR A 446 2.16 -15.44 -13.71
C TYR A 446 3.15 -15.18 -12.59
N VAL A 447 3.91 -16.21 -12.21
CA VAL A 447 4.80 -16.20 -11.05
C VAL A 447 6.21 -16.55 -11.50
N ALA A 448 7.08 -15.54 -11.57
CA ALA A 448 8.50 -15.68 -11.91
C ALA A 448 9.43 -15.53 -10.70
N GLY A 449 8.89 -15.72 -9.50
CA GLY A 449 9.60 -15.61 -8.23
C GLY A 449 9.24 -16.75 -7.29
N ARG A 450 10.06 -16.94 -6.25
CA ARG A 450 9.87 -17.99 -5.26
C ARG A 450 8.61 -17.75 -4.43
N ILE A 451 7.98 -18.83 -4.01
CA ILE A 451 6.96 -18.82 -2.97
C ILE A 451 7.58 -19.46 -1.73
N ALA A 452 7.37 -18.84 -0.57
CA ALA A 452 7.66 -19.47 0.70
C ALA A 452 6.45 -19.38 1.63
N ASN A 453 6.29 -20.39 2.46
CA ASN A 453 5.21 -20.48 3.42
C ASN A 453 5.71 -20.86 4.81
N CYS A 454 4.96 -20.53 5.85
CA CYS A 454 5.19 -20.99 7.21
C CYS A 454 3.90 -21.05 8.02
N THR A 455 3.95 -21.73 9.18
CA THR A 455 2.85 -21.78 10.14
C THR A 455 3.14 -20.85 11.32
N GLU A 456 2.10 -20.34 11.96
CA GLU A 456 2.21 -19.42 13.10
C GLU A 456 1.18 -19.82 14.17
N HIS A 457 1.63 -20.63 15.13
CA HIS A 457 0.75 -21.22 16.14
C HIS A 457 0.59 -20.37 17.41
N GLN A 458 1.40 -19.32 17.58
CA GLN A 458 1.47 -18.52 18.81
C GLN A 458 0.63 -17.24 18.72
N ARG A 459 0.44 -16.69 17.53
CA ARG A 459 -0.46 -15.53 17.32
C ARG A 459 -1.88 -15.99 17.00
N TYR A 460 -2.83 -15.41 17.73
CA TYR A 460 -4.27 -15.60 17.51
C TYR A 460 -4.84 -14.32 16.91
N THR A 461 -5.41 -14.42 15.72
CA THR A 461 -5.93 -13.29 14.97
C THR A 461 -7.42 -13.50 14.64
N PRO A 462 -8.22 -12.42 14.52
CA PRO A 462 -9.64 -12.57 14.25
C PRO A 462 -9.97 -13.04 12.83
N TYR A 463 -11.15 -13.65 12.72
CA TYR A 463 -11.89 -13.79 11.47
C TYR A 463 -13.34 -13.35 11.70
N HIS A 464 -14.04 -13.04 10.61
CA HIS A 464 -15.25 -12.23 10.63
C HIS A 464 -16.47 -12.97 10.10
N VAL A 465 -17.65 -12.44 10.41
CA VAL A 465 -18.88 -12.76 9.69
C VAL A 465 -18.69 -12.34 8.22
N PRO A 466 -19.13 -13.14 7.23
CA PRO A 466 -18.98 -12.79 5.81
C PRO A 466 -19.44 -11.35 5.49
N HIS A 467 -18.62 -10.61 4.75
CA HIS A 467 -18.88 -9.24 4.30
C HIS A 467 -19.17 -8.23 5.42
N SER A 468 -18.57 -8.42 6.59
CA SER A 468 -18.83 -7.62 7.79
C SER A 468 -17.57 -7.38 8.61
N THR A 469 -17.55 -6.29 9.37
CA THR A 469 -16.52 -6.05 10.40
C THR A 469 -16.76 -6.86 11.67
N ALA A 470 -17.94 -7.45 11.84
CA ALA A 470 -18.28 -8.24 13.02
C ALA A 470 -17.34 -9.45 13.17
N VAL A 471 -16.61 -9.51 14.29
CA VAL A 471 -15.72 -10.62 14.62
C VAL A 471 -16.55 -11.86 14.93
N TYR A 472 -16.29 -12.95 14.21
CA TYR A 472 -16.92 -14.25 14.46
C TYR A 472 -16.11 -15.09 15.45
N GLY A 473 -14.78 -15.07 15.33
CA GLY A 473 -13.89 -15.81 16.21
C GLY A 473 -12.43 -15.36 16.09
N VAL A 474 -11.56 -16.06 16.81
CA VAL A 474 -10.11 -15.90 16.74
C VAL A 474 -9.48 -17.28 16.58
N SER A 475 -8.43 -17.37 15.77
CA SER A 475 -7.71 -18.62 15.56
C SER A 475 -6.22 -18.36 15.35
N ASN A 476 -5.40 -19.39 15.54
CA ASN A 476 -4.01 -19.37 15.13
C ASN A 476 -3.86 -19.79 13.66
N ILE A 477 -2.64 -19.73 13.13
CA ILE A 477 -2.35 -20.01 11.72
C ILE A 477 -1.75 -21.40 11.59
N LEU A 478 -2.58 -22.31 11.06
CA LEU A 478 -2.16 -23.68 10.81
C LEU A 478 -1.37 -23.80 9.49
N GLY A 479 -1.49 -22.81 8.58
CA GLY A 479 -0.98 -22.90 7.21
C GLY A 479 -1.87 -23.82 6.35
N GLY A 480 -1.87 -23.60 5.04
CA GLY A 480 -2.65 -24.39 4.09
C GLY A 480 -4.10 -23.92 3.96
N ASP A 481 -5.02 -24.79 3.56
CA ASP A 481 -6.33 -24.37 3.01
C ASP A 481 -6.13 -23.39 1.83
N ASP A 482 -5.06 -23.62 1.06
CA ASP A 482 -4.73 -22.80 -0.10
C ASP A 482 -5.10 -23.51 -1.39
N ARG A 483 -5.51 -22.72 -2.37
CA ARG A 483 -5.86 -23.16 -3.73
C ARG A 483 -4.87 -22.54 -4.72
N PHE A 484 -4.18 -23.35 -5.51
CA PHE A 484 -3.35 -22.90 -6.62
C PHE A 484 -3.93 -23.48 -7.91
N LEU A 485 -4.66 -22.65 -8.66
CA LEU A 485 -5.40 -23.10 -9.84
C LEU A 485 -4.99 -22.33 -11.09
N ASN A 486 -4.62 -23.06 -12.14
CA ASN A 486 -4.38 -22.52 -13.46
C ASN A 486 -3.31 -21.41 -13.51
N ASN A 487 -2.26 -21.45 -12.68
CA ASN A 487 -1.17 -20.47 -12.71
C ASN A 487 -0.06 -20.88 -13.70
N ILE A 488 0.80 -19.93 -14.06
CA ILE A 488 2.08 -20.18 -14.74
C ILE A 488 3.21 -19.84 -13.76
N PHE A 489 4.07 -20.82 -13.50
CA PHE A 489 5.31 -20.68 -12.74
C PHE A 489 6.50 -20.77 -13.66
N VAL A 490 7.42 -19.80 -13.58
CA VAL A 490 8.63 -19.74 -14.41
C VAL A 490 9.84 -19.64 -13.49
N GLY A 491 10.66 -20.69 -13.48
CA GLY A 491 11.87 -20.74 -12.66
C GLY A 491 13.02 -19.87 -13.18
N ASP A 492 14.10 -19.84 -12.39
CA ASP A 492 15.31 -19.10 -12.74
C ASP A 492 16.02 -19.82 -13.91
N ARG A 493 16.23 -19.14 -15.04
CA ARG A 493 17.14 -19.67 -16.08
C ARG A 493 18.54 -19.79 -15.50
N PRO A 494 19.29 -20.88 -15.78
CA PRO A 494 20.74 -20.81 -15.67
C PRO A 494 21.21 -19.71 -16.61
N SER A 495 21.71 -18.60 -16.06
CA SER A 495 22.39 -17.61 -16.87
C SER A 495 23.57 -18.33 -17.53
N ALA A 496 23.65 -18.27 -18.87
CA ALA A 496 24.73 -18.89 -19.61
C ALA A 496 26.07 -18.27 -19.16
N GLY A 497 26.75 -18.93 -18.21
CA GLY A 497 28.00 -18.45 -17.61
C GLY A 497 28.08 -18.52 -16.08
N ALA A 498 27.01 -18.85 -15.34
CA ALA A 498 27.09 -19.08 -13.90
C ALA A 498 27.44 -20.54 -13.57
N ASP A 499 28.73 -20.87 -13.61
CA ASP A 499 29.26 -22.10 -13.02
C ASP A 499 29.22 -21.95 -11.49
N GLY A 500 28.10 -22.29 -10.86
CA GLY A 500 27.98 -22.29 -9.40
C GLY A 500 26.54 -22.29 -8.93
N ALA A 501 26.26 -23.09 -7.90
CA ALA A 501 25.04 -23.01 -7.11
C ALA A 501 25.03 -21.71 -6.29
N ASP A 502 24.96 -20.56 -6.97
CA ASP A 502 24.65 -19.30 -6.31
C ASP A 502 23.13 -19.27 -6.15
N GLY A 503 22.64 -20.04 -5.17
CA GLY A 503 21.30 -19.82 -4.64
C GLY A 503 21.20 -18.35 -4.31
N HIS A 504 20.25 -17.64 -4.92
CA HIS A 504 19.98 -16.26 -4.56
C HIS A 504 19.62 -16.22 -3.08
N GLU A 505 20.61 -15.98 -2.22
CA GLU A 505 20.39 -15.77 -0.80
C GLU A 505 19.43 -14.61 -0.67
N GLU A 506 18.41 -14.79 0.18
CA GLU A 506 17.49 -13.72 0.49
C GLU A 506 18.31 -12.52 1.00
N PRO A 507 18.10 -11.30 0.47
CA PRO A 507 18.83 -10.14 0.94
C PRO A 507 18.76 -10.02 2.46
N ALA A 508 19.85 -9.67 3.13
CA ALA A 508 19.91 -9.61 4.60
C ALA A 508 18.80 -8.72 5.23
N LEU A 509 18.27 -7.74 4.51
CA LEU A 509 17.13 -6.92 4.95
C LEU A 509 15.76 -7.60 4.74
N ALA A 510 15.63 -8.51 3.77
CA ALA A 510 14.46 -9.37 3.59
C ALA A 510 14.45 -10.54 4.60
N SER A 511 15.62 -10.85 5.16
CA SER A 511 15.86 -11.91 6.16
C SER A 511 15.10 -11.77 7.48
N PHE A 512 14.41 -10.64 7.72
CA PHE A 512 13.53 -10.46 8.88
C PHE A 512 12.58 -11.67 9.08
N TRP A 513 12.17 -12.28 7.97
CA TRP A 513 11.33 -13.48 7.96
C TRP A 513 12.10 -14.78 7.64
N SER A 514 13.38 -14.72 7.25
CA SER A 514 14.18 -15.91 6.96
C SER A 514 14.82 -16.47 8.25
N GLY A 515 14.04 -17.21 9.02
CA GLY A 515 14.50 -17.84 10.26
C GLY A 515 13.44 -17.82 11.35
N ALA A 516 13.79 -18.33 12.53
CA ALA A 516 12.96 -18.26 13.73
C ALA A 516 12.68 -16.79 14.10
N ILE A 517 11.44 -16.31 13.90
CA ILE A 517 11.08 -14.89 14.13
C ILE A 517 10.70 -14.63 15.60
N ASP A 518 11.53 -13.92 16.36
CA ASP A 518 11.10 -13.39 17.65
C ASP A 518 10.15 -12.19 17.46
N MET A 519 8.84 -12.42 17.65
CA MET A 519 7.84 -11.36 17.68
C MET A 519 7.36 -11.16 19.12
N ASP A 520 7.46 -9.92 19.59
CA ASP A 520 7.01 -9.51 20.93
C ASP A 520 7.62 -10.34 22.09
N GLY A 521 8.85 -10.86 21.93
CA GLY A 521 9.53 -11.66 22.94
C GLY A 521 9.11 -13.13 22.97
N VAL A 522 8.38 -13.60 21.94
CA VAL A 522 8.02 -14.99 21.75
C VAL A 522 8.95 -15.60 20.70
N PRO A 523 9.81 -16.57 21.05
CA PRO A 523 10.70 -17.20 20.07
C PRO A 523 9.89 -17.84 18.95
N GLY A 524 9.98 -17.29 17.75
CA GLY A 524 9.29 -17.82 16.59
C GLY A 524 9.83 -19.19 16.22
N GLN A 525 8.90 -20.06 15.86
CA GLN A 525 9.22 -21.31 15.16
C GLN A 525 8.85 -21.22 13.68
N ALA A 526 8.16 -20.16 13.27
CA ALA A 526 7.93 -19.86 11.87
C ALA A 526 9.30 -19.61 11.21
N THR A 527 9.53 -20.22 10.05
CA THR A 527 10.72 -20.01 9.24
C THR A 527 10.30 -20.20 7.81
N PHE A 528 10.49 -19.17 6.98
CA PHE A 528 10.30 -19.32 5.55
C PHE A 528 11.45 -20.15 5.00
N THR A 529 11.13 -21.29 4.41
CA THR A 529 12.12 -22.17 3.79
C THR A 529 12.16 -21.88 2.30
N PRO A 530 13.31 -21.43 1.74
CA PRO A 530 13.45 -21.24 0.31
C PRO A 530 13.28 -22.58 -0.42
N THR A 531 12.43 -22.58 -1.43
CA THR A 531 12.28 -23.68 -2.38
C THR A 531 12.42 -23.15 -3.81
N PRO A 532 12.58 -24.03 -4.81
CA PRO A 532 12.47 -23.63 -6.21
C PRO A 532 11.14 -22.90 -6.48
N VAL A 533 11.10 -22.09 -7.55
CA VAL A 533 9.85 -21.45 -7.99
C VAL A 533 8.79 -22.53 -8.23
N GLY A 534 7.56 -22.33 -7.77
CA GLY A 534 6.48 -23.30 -7.96
C GLY A 534 5.65 -23.51 -6.69
N THR A 535 5.15 -24.73 -6.52
CA THR A 535 4.30 -25.11 -5.38
C THR A 535 4.88 -26.24 -4.53
N SER A 536 6.12 -26.68 -4.78
CA SER A 536 6.77 -27.75 -4.02
C SER A 536 7.02 -27.39 -2.55
N GLN A 537 7.01 -26.11 -2.16
CA GLN A 537 6.99 -25.70 -0.75
C GLN A 537 5.81 -26.26 0.06
N TYR A 538 4.73 -26.68 -0.61
CA TYR A 538 3.58 -27.30 0.05
C TYR A 538 3.68 -28.83 0.15
N ASP A 539 4.79 -29.47 -0.23
CA ASP A 539 4.92 -30.94 -0.21
C ASP A 539 4.69 -31.57 1.16
N ALA A 540 4.93 -30.82 2.23
CA ALA A 540 4.70 -31.30 3.58
C ALA A 540 3.27 -31.02 4.10
N TYR A 541 2.37 -30.52 3.24
CA TYR A 541 0.95 -30.31 3.52
C TYR A 541 0.13 -31.49 2.99
N PRO A 542 -0.99 -31.83 3.66
CA PRO A 542 -1.87 -32.90 3.20
C PRO A 542 -2.71 -32.47 1.99
N THR A 543 -3.13 -33.43 1.18
CA THR A 543 -4.25 -33.24 0.25
C THR A 543 -5.59 -33.32 1.00
N PRO A 544 -6.72 -32.86 0.41
CA PRO A 544 -8.04 -33.03 1.01
C PRO A 544 -8.38 -34.50 1.32
N GLN A 545 -7.82 -35.46 0.57
CA GLN A 545 -8.02 -36.90 0.77
C GLN A 545 -7.11 -37.47 1.87
N GLU A 546 -5.93 -36.89 2.07
CA GLU A 546 -4.99 -37.27 3.14
C GLU A 546 -5.36 -36.65 4.49
N TYR A 547 -6.14 -35.57 4.51
CA TYR A 547 -6.46 -34.85 5.74
C TYR A 547 -7.41 -35.66 6.65
N PRO A 548 -7.09 -35.82 7.95
CA PRO A 548 -7.83 -36.68 8.86
C PRO A 548 -9.16 -36.04 9.28
N ASN A 549 -10.17 -36.13 8.42
CA ASN A 549 -11.53 -35.64 8.66
C ASN A 549 -12.43 -36.69 9.36
N GLU A 550 -11.91 -37.39 10.37
CA GLU A 550 -12.71 -38.35 11.13
C GLU A 550 -13.73 -37.64 12.04
N ARG A 551 -14.96 -38.16 12.12
CA ARG A 551 -15.96 -37.68 13.09
C ARG A 551 -15.43 -37.88 14.51
N GLY A 552 -15.09 -36.79 15.18
CA GLY A 552 -14.57 -36.80 16.56
C GLY A 552 -13.10 -36.41 16.71
N SER A 553 -12.44 -35.93 15.65
CA SER A 553 -11.25 -35.09 15.84
C SER A 553 -11.72 -33.77 16.45
N ASP A 554 -11.44 -33.58 17.74
CA ASP A 554 -11.77 -32.34 18.47
C ASP A 554 -10.83 -31.17 18.09
N LEU A 555 -9.77 -31.44 17.31
CA LEU A 555 -8.75 -30.48 16.91
C LEU A 555 -8.30 -30.70 15.47
N ALA A 556 -8.15 -29.60 14.73
CA ALA A 556 -7.54 -29.58 13.41
C ALA A 556 -6.10 -30.13 13.45
N GLY A 557 -5.67 -30.77 12.36
CA GLY A 557 -4.27 -31.16 12.16
C GLY A 557 -3.32 -29.95 12.15
N PRO A 558 -1.99 -30.16 12.27
CA PRO A 558 -1.02 -29.08 12.38
C PRO A 558 -0.88 -28.21 11.11
N ARG A 559 -1.42 -28.69 9.97
CA ARG A 559 -1.49 -28.02 8.66
C ARG A 559 -2.79 -28.36 7.98
N LEU A 560 -3.46 -27.38 7.38
CA LEU A 560 -4.69 -27.57 6.60
C LEU A 560 -4.38 -28.09 5.20
N PRO A 561 -5.32 -28.78 4.53
CA PRO A 561 -5.07 -29.35 3.21
C PRO A 561 -4.90 -28.29 2.13
N VAL A 562 -4.08 -28.57 1.12
CA VAL A 562 -3.92 -27.69 -0.05
C VAL A 562 -4.50 -28.33 -1.30
N ARG A 563 -4.99 -27.48 -2.21
CA ARG A 563 -5.52 -27.90 -3.51
C ARG A 563 -4.75 -27.23 -4.64
N VAL A 564 -4.06 -28.03 -5.44
CA VAL A 564 -3.21 -27.55 -6.53
C VAL A 564 -3.63 -28.28 -7.80
N GLU A 565 -4.09 -27.55 -8.83
CA GLU A 565 -4.58 -28.14 -10.09
C GLU A 565 -4.37 -27.20 -11.30
N GLY A 566 -4.16 -27.78 -12.47
CA GLY A 566 -4.11 -27.07 -13.76
C GLY A 566 -2.94 -26.10 -13.94
N ASN A 567 -1.90 -26.16 -13.11
CA ASN A 567 -0.78 -25.21 -13.19
C ASN A 567 0.27 -25.66 -14.22
N LEU A 568 0.96 -24.67 -14.81
CA LEU A 568 2.09 -24.88 -15.69
C LEU A 568 3.39 -24.47 -14.99
N TYR A 569 4.41 -25.33 -15.12
CA TYR A 569 5.73 -25.17 -14.53
C TYR A 569 6.77 -25.18 -15.63
N ALA A 570 7.48 -24.07 -15.80
CA ALA A 570 8.50 -23.89 -16.82
C ALA A 570 9.84 -23.52 -16.19
N GLU A 571 10.92 -23.73 -16.94
CA GLU A 571 12.25 -23.20 -16.61
C GLU A 571 12.76 -23.66 -15.23
N GLY A 572 12.47 -24.91 -14.86
CA GLY A 572 12.91 -25.50 -13.59
C GLY A 572 11.97 -25.24 -12.42
N ALA A 573 10.80 -24.64 -12.64
CA ALA A 573 9.76 -24.56 -11.61
C ALA A 573 9.25 -25.96 -11.20
N GLU A 574 8.93 -26.15 -9.92
CA GLU A 574 8.59 -27.45 -9.35
C GLU A 574 7.13 -27.52 -8.85
N PRO A 575 6.36 -28.56 -9.25
CA PRO A 575 4.98 -28.75 -8.80
C PRO A 575 4.90 -29.32 -7.38
N PHE A 576 3.74 -29.16 -6.76
CA PHE A 576 3.37 -29.86 -5.54
C PHE A 576 3.32 -31.37 -5.82
N ARG A 577 3.89 -32.18 -4.92
CA ARG A 577 4.02 -33.64 -5.05
C ARG A 577 2.74 -34.39 -5.43
N ALA A 578 1.57 -33.82 -5.12
CA ALA A 578 0.27 -34.43 -5.33
C ALA A 578 -0.62 -33.67 -6.34
N GLU A 579 -0.06 -32.75 -7.13
CA GLU A 579 -0.75 -32.20 -8.29
C GLU A 579 -0.69 -33.18 -9.47
N PHE A 580 -1.77 -33.93 -9.68
CA PHE A 580 -1.85 -34.90 -10.79
C PHE A 580 -2.00 -34.26 -12.18
N THR A 581 -2.42 -33.01 -12.23
CA THR A 581 -2.66 -32.24 -13.47
C THR A 581 -1.51 -31.30 -13.83
N ALA A 582 -0.36 -31.41 -13.17
CA ALA A 582 0.76 -30.49 -13.36
C ALA A 582 1.30 -30.56 -14.79
N LEU A 583 1.50 -29.40 -15.41
CA LEU A 583 2.01 -29.27 -16.77
C LEU A 583 3.47 -28.79 -16.72
N VAL A 584 4.41 -29.73 -16.72
CA VAL A 584 5.86 -29.41 -16.64
C VAL A 584 6.46 -29.32 -18.04
N VAL A 585 7.03 -28.17 -18.39
CA VAL A 585 7.64 -27.88 -19.70
C VAL A 585 9.05 -27.32 -19.55
N GLY A 586 9.90 -27.52 -20.55
CA GLY A 586 11.29 -27.05 -20.50
C GLY A 586 11.44 -25.53 -20.61
N ALA A 587 10.62 -24.89 -21.45
CA ALA A 587 10.67 -23.45 -21.70
C ALA A 587 9.27 -22.84 -21.53
N SER A 588 9.21 -21.61 -21.03
CA SER A 588 7.93 -20.92 -20.82
C SER A 588 7.25 -20.62 -22.17
N PRO A 589 5.93 -20.83 -22.30
CA PRO A 589 5.15 -20.51 -23.51
C PRO A 589 5.02 -18.99 -23.76
N LEU A 590 5.24 -18.20 -22.72
CA LEU A 590 5.12 -16.75 -22.72
C LEU A 590 6.17 -16.14 -21.80
N ARG A 591 6.51 -14.89 -22.07
CA ARG A 591 7.54 -14.16 -21.33
C ARG A 591 7.02 -12.78 -20.95
N VAL A 592 7.29 -12.39 -19.71
CA VAL A 592 6.94 -11.05 -19.20
C VAL A 592 8.24 -10.28 -18.92
N GLU A 593 8.53 -9.35 -19.84
CA GLU A 593 9.62 -8.36 -19.88
C GLU A 593 9.37 -7.09 -19.06
N VAL A 594 10.21 -6.67 -18.11
CA VAL A 594 10.24 -5.25 -17.73
C VAL A 594 11.07 -4.50 -18.79
N VAL A 595 10.45 -3.57 -19.52
CA VAL A 595 11.10 -2.86 -20.64
C VAL A 595 11.43 -1.40 -20.34
N ASP A 596 10.70 -0.78 -19.42
CA ASP A 596 11.05 0.51 -18.82
C ASP A 596 10.71 0.46 -17.33
N ALA A 597 11.74 0.21 -16.53
CA ALA A 597 11.60 -0.04 -15.09
C ALA A 597 11.24 1.21 -14.30
N GLU A 598 11.59 2.40 -14.80
CA GLU A 598 11.26 3.68 -14.18
C GLU A 598 9.81 4.09 -14.51
N ALA A 599 9.42 3.95 -15.77
CA ALA A 599 8.07 4.28 -16.22
C ALA A 599 7.01 3.21 -15.87
N GLY A 600 7.39 2.09 -15.25
CA GLY A 600 6.41 1.06 -14.90
C GLY A 600 5.95 0.21 -16.09
N THR A 601 6.74 0.14 -17.17
CA THR A 601 6.32 -0.49 -18.42
C THR A 601 6.85 -1.90 -18.56
N ILE A 602 5.93 -2.84 -18.80
CA ILE A 602 6.23 -4.24 -19.10
C ILE A 602 5.80 -4.61 -20.52
N ARG A 603 6.37 -5.69 -21.04
CA ARG A 603 6.04 -6.30 -22.32
C ARG A 603 5.75 -7.78 -22.11
N VAL A 604 4.59 -8.22 -22.59
CA VAL A 604 4.24 -9.62 -22.69
C VAL A 604 4.62 -10.07 -24.10
N GLU A 605 5.54 -11.01 -24.19
CA GLU A 605 5.91 -11.70 -25.43
C GLU A 605 5.31 -13.10 -25.40
N VAL A 606 4.64 -13.47 -26.48
CA VAL A 606 4.00 -14.78 -26.61
C VAL A 606 4.81 -15.56 -27.63
N ASP A 607 5.53 -16.57 -27.16
CA ASP A 607 6.32 -17.43 -28.04
C ASP A 607 5.40 -18.44 -28.71
N ARG A 608 4.57 -19.17 -27.94
CA ARG A 608 3.56 -20.11 -28.44
C ARG A 608 2.44 -20.34 -27.40
N THR A 609 1.21 -19.86 -27.67
CA THR A 609 0.02 -20.17 -26.85
C THR A 609 -0.85 -21.28 -27.43
N ASP A 610 -0.78 -21.52 -28.76
CA ASP A 610 -1.63 -22.50 -29.46
C ASP A 610 -1.36 -23.97 -29.06
N ASP A 611 -0.23 -24.24 -28.40
CA ASP A 611 0.16 -25.57 -27.90
C ASP A 611 -0.16 -25.76 -26.39
N LEU A 612 -0.81 -24.79 -25.73
CA LEU A 612 -1.09 -24.89 -24.31
C LEU A 612 -2.24 -25.86 -24.01
N PRO A 613 -2.10 -26.75 -23.02
CA PRO A 613 -3.18 -27.64 -22.63
C PRO A 613 -4.37 -26.84 -22.11
N VAL A 614 -5.56 -27.24 -22.53
CA VAL A 614 -6.81 -26.72 -21.99
C VAL A 614 -6.96 -27.21 -20.54
N VAL A 615 -7.30 -26.30 -19.65
CA VAL A 615 -7.56 -26.59 -18.23
C VAL A 615 -9.00 -26.22 -17.87
N ASP A 616 -9.50 -26.81 -16.79
CA ASP A 616 -10.86 -26.54 -16.34
C ASP A 616 -11.00 -25.07 -15.88
N PRO A 617 -12.11 -24.39 -16.21
CA PRO A 617 -12.41 -23.06 -15.67
C PRO A 617 -12.47 -23.06 -14.14
N VAL A 618 -12.08 -21.93 -13.53
CA VAL A 618 -12.23 -21.70 -12.08
C VAL A 618 -13.51 -20.90 -11.86
N THR A 619 -14.31 -21.30 -10.87
CA THR A 619 -15.56 -20.64 -10.48
C THR A 619 -15.64 -20.55 -8.96
N THR A 620 -16.49 -19.65 -8.43
CA THR A 620 -16.77 -19.59 -6.98
C THR A 620 -17.16 -20.96 -6.41
N ALA A 621 -18.04 -21.69 -7.10
CA ALA A 621 -18.44 -23.03 -6.69
C ALA A 621 -17.26 -24.02 -6.66
N ARG A 622 -16.33 -23.93 -7.63
CA ARG A 622 -15.13 -24.79 -7.65
C ARG A 622 -14.15 -24.42 -6.54
N LEU A 623 -14.01 -23.14 -6.20
CA LEU A 623 -13.15 -22.70 -5.10
C LEU A 623 -13.70 -23.15 -3.74
N GLY A 624 -15.03 -23.24 -3.57
CA GLY A 624 -15.63 -23.63 -2.30
C GLY A 624 -15.50 -22.52 -1.25
N THR A 625 -15.27 -22.89 0.00
CA THR A 625 -15.15 -21.96 1.14
C THR A 625 -13.79 -22.09 1.81
N SER A 626 -13.34 -21.06 2.52
CA SER A 626 -12.21 -21.21 3.46
C SER A 626 -12.62 -21.98 4.72
N TYR A 627 -11.63 -22.53 5.43
CA TYR A 627 -11.80 -23.40 6.57
C TYR A 627 -12.33 -22.64 7.80
N GLN A 628 -11.70 -21.54 8.20
CA GLN A 628 -12.07 -20.84 9.45
C GLN A 628 -13.32 -19.98 9.28
N ALA A 629 -13.39 -19.19 8.21
CA ALA A 629 -14.50 -18.25 8.01
C ALA A 629 -15.75 -18.93 7.42
N GLU A 630 -15.63 -20.16 6.92
CA GLU A 630 -16.68 -20.89 6.19
C GLU A 630 -17.35 -20.03 5.09
N MET A 631 -16.59 -19.09 4.54
CA MET A 631 -17.05 -18.08 3.60
C MET A 631 -16.62 -18.46 2.18
N PRO A 632 -17.51 -18.34 1.17
CA PRO A 632 -17.16 -18.59 -0.22
C PRO A 632 -16.32 -17.46 -0.82
N TYR A 633 -15.48 -17.80 -1.81
CA TYR A 633 -14.74 -16.82 -2.61
C TYR A 633 -15.69 -16.08 -3.55
N THR A 634 -16.07 -14.86 -3.18
CA THR A 634 -17.13 -14.04 -3.82
C THR A 634 -16.67 -12.60 -4.00
N ASN A 635 -17.42 -11.82 -4.77
CA ASN A 635 -17.27 -10.36 -4.81
C ASN A 635 -17.71 -9.74 -3.45
N PRO A 636 -17.35 -8.46 -3.16
CA PRO A 636 -17.76 -7.75 -1.95
C PRO A 636 -19.28 -7.59 -1.70
N ASP A 637 -20.10 -7.92 -2.69
CA ASP A 637 -21.57 -7.95 -2.60
C ASP A 637 -22.14 -9.38 -2.42
N GLY A 638 -21.27 -10.38 -2.29
CA GLY A 638 -21.59 -11.79 -2.15
C GLY A 638 -21.90 -12.51 -3.47
N SER A 639 -21.80 -11.84 -4.61
CA SER A 639 -22.00 -12.47 -5.93
C SER A 639 -20.81 -13.34 -6.34
N ASP A 640 -21.06 -14.30 -7.24
CA ASP A 640 -20.02 -15.17 -7.80
C ASP A 640 -18.95 -14.35 -8.54
N LEU A 641 -17.71 -14.83 -8.45
CA LEU A 641 -16.56 -14.26 -9.15
C LEU A 641 -16.69 -14.48 -10.65
N ASP A 642 -16.40 -13.43 -11.43
CA ASP A 642 -16.15 -13.54 -12.86
C ASP A 642 -14.64 -13.66 -13.13
N LEU A 643 -14.24 -14.84 -13.59
CA LEU A 643 -12.87 -15.21 -13.98
C LEU A 643 -12.81 -15.59 -15.47
N SER A 644 -13.83 -15.22 -16.25
CA SER A 644 -13.97 -15.62 -17.66
C SER A 644 -13.09 -14.82 -18.62
N THR A 645 -12.52 -13.70 -18.17
CA THR A 645 -11.62 -12.86 -18.97
C THR A 645 -10.21 -12.85 -18.41
N ASP A 646 -9.26 -12.58 -19.29
CA ASP A 646 -7.85 -12.40 -18.94
C ASP A 646 -7.55 -10.98 -18.42
N VAL A 647 -6.28 -10.70 -18.11
CA VAL A 647 -5.83 -9.38 -17.62
C VAL A 647 -6.13 -8.22 -18.59
N PHE A 648 -6.34 -8.51 -19.88
CA PHE A 648 -6.68 -7.53 -20.92
C PHE A 648 -8.18 -7.45 -21.22
N GLY A 649 -9.01 -8.22 -20.51
CA GLY A 649 -10.44 -8.34 -20.78
C GLY A 649 -10.77 -9.22 -21.98
N ILE A 650 -9.83 -10.05 -22.46
CA ILE A 650 -10.05 -11.00 -23.55
C ILE A 650 -10.71 -12.26 -22.96
N PRO A 651 -11.80 -12.79 -23.54
CA PRO A 651 -12.41 -14.02 -23.09
C PRO A 651 -11.45 -15.22 -23.10
N ARG A 652 -11.51 -16.06 -22.06
CA ARG A 652 -10.74 -17.30 -21.95
C ARG A 652 -11.51 -18.45 -22.64
N ASP A 653 -11.34 -18.58 -23.95
CA ASP A 653 -11.91 -19.68 -24.74
C ASP A 653 -10.94 -20.15 -25.85
N PRO A 654 -10.27 -21.33 -25.70
CA PRO A 654 -10.33 -22.21 -24.53
C PRO A 654 -9.60 -21.62 -23.31
N VAL A 655 -9.86 -22.16 -22.11
CA VAL A 655 -9.15 -21.76 -20.88
C VAL A 655 -7.77 -22.43 -20.83
N VAL A 656 -6.74 -21.62 -20.65
CA VAL A 656 -5.33 -22.04 -20.49
C VAL A 656 -4.76 -21.53 -19.16
N PRO A 657 -3.66 -22.12 -18.66
CA PRO A 657 -2.98 -21.59 -17.48
C PRO A 657 -2.49 -20.14 -17.67
N GLY A 658 -2.42 -19.41 -16.56
CA GLY A 658 -1.86 -18.06 -16.48
C GLY A 658 -2.87 -16.93 -16.71
N PRO A 659 -2.37 -15.67 -16.66
CA PRO A 659 -3.20 -14.47 -16.64
C PRO A 659 -3.69 -14.04 -18.02
N PHE A 660 -3.37 -14.80 -19.06
CA PHE A 660 -3.62 -14.45 -20.44
C PHE A 660 -4.54 -15.47 -21.13
N ALA A 661 -5.39 -15.01 -22.05
CA ALA A 661 -6.20 -15.89 -22.89
C ALA A 661 -5.32 -16.61 -23.93
N ALA A 662 -5.76 -17.77 -24.43
CA ALA A 662 -5.02 -18.51 -25.47
C ALA A 662 -4.78 -17.68 -26.75
N SER A 663 -5.74 -16.81 -27.09
CA SER A 663 -5.69 -15.92 -28.25
C SER A 663 -4.89 -14.63 -28.03
N VAL A 664 -4.21 -14.47 -26.89
CA VAL A 664 -3.45 -13.25 -26.58
C VAL A 664 -2.31 -13.08 -27.60
N ALA A 665 -2.09 -11.84 -28.04
CA ALA A 665 -0.91 -11.47 -28.82
C ALA A 665 0.05 -10.66 -27.94
N GLY A 666 1.33 -10.64 -28.31
CA GLY A 666 2.32 -9.83 -27.59
C GLY A 666 1.89 -8.37 -27.47
N ARG A 667 2.03 -7.78 -26.27
CA ARG A 667 1.51 -6.45 -25.93
C ARG A 667 2.35 -5.79 -24.84
N THR A 668 2.42 -4.46 -24.88
CA THR A 668 3.04 -3.62 -23.85
C THR A 668 1.98 -3.08 -22.89
N LEU A 669 2.28 -3.11 -21.59
CA LEU A 669 1.50 -2.51 -20.52
C LEU A 669 2.33 -1.40 -19.88
N ALA A 670 1.84 -0.17 -19.91
CA ALA A 670 2.41 0.92 -19.13
C ALA A 670 1.76 0.95 -17.74
N ALA A 671 2.48 1.48 -16.75
CA ALA A 671 1.88 1.70 -15.44
C ALA A 671 0.69 2.66 -15.53
N PRO A 672 -0.37 2.41 -14.74
CA PRO A 672 -1.51 3.29 -14.69
C PRO A 672 -1.17 4.50 -13.81
N GLY A 673 -1.22 5.71 -14.36
CA GLY A 673 -0.90 6.93 -13.61
C GLY A 673 -2.00 7.97 -13.69
N SER A 674 -1.76 9.13 -13.09
CA SER A 674 -2.63 10.29 -13.29
C SER A 674 -2.72 10.54 -14.79
N SER A 675 -3.94 10.47 -15.34
CA SER A 675 -4.09 10.59 -16.80
C SER A 675 -3.75 11.99 -17.29
N GLY A 676 -3.56 12.95 -16.38
CA GLY A 676 -3.51 14.38 -16.64
C GLY A 676 -4.83 14.95 -17.14
N TYR A 677 -5.80 14.11 -17.56
CA TYR A 677 -7.09 14.50 -18.10
C TYR A 677 -8.20 14.41 -17.05
N ALA A 678 -9.04 15.43 -17.01
CA ALA A 678 -10.30 15.36 -16.30
C ALA A 678 -11.28 14.48 -17.10
N ARG A 679 -11.51 13.24 -16.66
CA ARG A 679 -12.64 12.45 -17.18
C ARG A 679 -13.94 13.01 -16.62
N ALA A 680 -14.95 13.20 -17.47
CA ALA A 680 -16.31 13.49 -16.99
C ALA A 680 -16.72 12.38 -16.00
N SER A 681 -17.25 12.78 -14.83
CA SER A 681 -17.72 11.83 -13.83
C SER A 681 -18.71 10.89 -14.49
N ARG A 682 -18.40 9.59 -14.53
CA ARG A 682 -19.40 8.59 -14.94
C ARG A 682 -20.53 8.71 -13.92
N ARG A 683 -21.68 9.22 -14.34
CA ARG A 683 -22.93 8.99 -13.62
C ARG A 683 -23.02 7.47 -13.42
N THR A 684 -23.17 7.05 -12.17
CA THR A 684 -23.51 5.68 -11.81
C THR A 684 -24.70 5.26 -12.66
N LEU A 685 -24.46 4.35 -13.61
CA LEU A 685 -25.54 3.63 -14.27
C LEU A 685 -26.09 2.67 -13.22
N SER A 686 -27.06 3.13 -12.44
CA SER A 686 -28.02 2.27 -11.77
C SER A 686 -28.59 1.36 -12.86
N ALA A 687 -28.39 0.04 -12.70
CA ALA A 687 -29.05 -0.95 -13.52
C ALA A 687 -30.56 -0.70 -13.43
N ALA A 688 -31.17 -0.29 -14.54
CA ALA A 688 -32.61 -0.21 -14.64
C ALA A 688 -33.19 -1.63 -14.44
N PRO A 689 -34.25 -1.81 -13.63
CA PRO A 689 -34.88 -3.11 -13.48
C PRO A 689 -35.49 -3.53 -14.83
N PRO A 690 -35.55 -4.84 -15.13
CA PRO A 690 -36.14 -5.32 -16.37
C PRO A 690 -37.63 -4.90 -16.45
N PRO A 691 -38.14 -4.61 -17.66
CA PRO A 691 -39.53 -4.24 -17.84
C PRO A 691 -40.45 -5.36 -17.36
N SER A 692 -41.43 -5.00 -16.55
CA SER A 692 -42.48 -5.89 -16.08
C SER A 692 -43.26 -6.44 -17.27
N VAL A 693 -43.22 -7.77 -17.42
CA VAL A 693 -44.10 -8.49 -18.33
C VAL A 693 -45.50 -8.40 -17.75
N THR A 694 -46.34 -7.56 -18.34
CA THR A 694 -47.79 -7.61 -18.14
C THR A 694 -48.37 -8.64 -19.10
N SER A 695 -49.15 -9.53 -18.53
CA SER A 695 -49.93 -10.57 -19.21
C SER A 695 -50.93 -10.00 -20.20
N SER A 696 -51.03 -10.62 -21.37
CA SER A 696 -52.27 -10.81 -22.12
C SER A 696 -52.30 -12.22 -22.67
#